data_AF-A0ABD3BLF0-F1
#
_entry.id   AF-A0ABD3BLF0-F1
#
_cell.length_a   1.000
_cell.length_b   1.000
_cell.length_c   1.000
_cell.angle_alpha   90.00
_cell.angle_beta   90.00
_cell.angle_gamma   90.00
#
_symmetry.space_group_name_H-M   'P 1'
#
loop_
_entity.id
_entity.type
_entity.pdbx_description
1 polymer ?
#
loop_
_entity_poly.entity_id
_entity_poly.type
_entity_poly.pdbx_seq_one_letter_code
_entity_poly.pdbx_strand_id
1 'polypeptide(L)'
;MAPSRLPLLGLFMFLIHFSNSDPDLDCPRTYNTSLHNFTSHFTMVQHQLRGLFSVVDGCSFRVSQFDMLSGQDVHWWGAAAADFQNLTNGILISDSNLNQTYKNESFTVHLRKNVTWDQIKVVAVWDIPTASNFGHILLSSDNHNSSVSSVSNATMFENCKALSDNYRIRWSLNKEENVIDIGLEASIGIQNYMAFGWANPNATTDSLMVGGDVAVTGFEGDGLPFAHDYYITKYSECMINEDGTVQGVCPDSMYNSSNPVGLVNNTRLVYGQRKDGVSFIRYKRPLRSNDTSYDLVIDPMANMVVIWAIGLIKPPDSLRPFYLPQNHGGSFGHLKLNISERVNDCLGPLDAKDKEDQDIVIADKKEPLVVSTGPALHYPNPPNPSKVLYVNKKEAPLLRVERGVPVKFSIQAGHDVALYVTSDPLGGNATLRNSSEIIYFGGPEAEGVQADPTELVWAPDRNTPDLVYYQSLYVPKMGWKVEVVDGGLSDMYNSSVSLDDQQVMLFWTLSDSSISIAARGEKKSGYLAIGFGRGMVNSYVYVGWVDESGVGRVNTYWIDGRDALDVHPTNENLTYVRCKSENGIITLEFTRPLNPFCDRNSRPECNNIIDPSTPLKVIWAMGAQWSDDHLSVRNMHFVTSKRPMSVLLMRGSAEAEEDLRPVLAVHGFMMFLAWGILLPGGIMSARYLKHMKDDNWFRIHVNLQNSGLVIVFLGFLFAVAELRGLTLDSLHVKFGLLAIMLAVAQPVNAYLRPKKPGPGEEASSRRVVWEYSHFITGRCAIVVGIAALISGMKHLGERYGDENVHGLSWALIMWFLIGALIVMYLEYREINRKRERMNGRSDWVLGNNGEEKDTDPLNPGRRMIEKESSSSERMEIQLEPMGR
;
A
#
# COMPACT_ATOMS: atom_id res chain seq x y z
N MET A 1 -53.15 -11.32 -10.59
CA MET A 1 -54.49 -11.51 -9.99
C MET A 1 -54.54 -10.72 -8.69
N ALA A 2 -55.10 -9.52 -8.74
CA ALA A 2 -56.00 -9.02 -7.68
C ALA A 2 -57.38 -9.71 -7.91
N PRO A 3 -58.44 -9.61 -7.06
CA PRO A 3 -58.89 -8.34 -6.48
C PRO A 3 -59.72 -8.36 -5.14
N SER A 4 -59.64 -7.24 -4.38
CA SER A 4 -60.79 -6.40 -3.94
C SER A 4 -61.67 -6.80 -2.71
N ARG A 5 -62.33 -5.92 -1.92
CA ARG A 5 -62.79 -4.50 -2.05
C ARG A 5 -62.91 -3.78 -0.68
N LEU A 6 -62.78 -2.45 -0.78
CA LEU A 6 -63.26 -1.30 0.04
C LEU A 6 -64.77 -1.33 0.42
N PRO A 7 -65.25 -0.55 1.43
CA PRO A 7 -65.49 0.93 1.35
C PRO A 7 -65.05 1.71 2.63
N LEU A 8 -64.50 2.94 2.57
CA LEU A 8 -65.02 4.29 2.28
C LEU A 8 -65.89 4.92 3.41
N LEU A 9 -65.28 5.80 4.22
CA LEU A 9 -65.79 7.03 4.90
C LEU A 9 -64.66 7.46 5.86
N GLY A 10 -64.26 8.70 6.10
CA GLY A 10 -64.67 10.03 5.67
C GLY A 10 -63.71 11.01 6.37
N LEU A 11 -63.24 11.99 5.59
CA LEU A 11 -62.60 13.26 5.95
C LEU A 11 -62.61 13.66 7.45
N PHE A 12 -61.44 13.81 8.08
CA PHE A 12 -61.19 14.90 9.03
C PHE A 12 -59.69 15.25 9.07
N MET A 13 -59.40 16.48 8.62
CA MET A 13 -58.19 17.23 8.91
C MET A 13 -57.85 17.16 10.40
N PHE A 14 -56.60 16.84 10.75
CA PHE A 14 -55.88 17.58 11.79
C PHE A 14 -54.38 17.51 11.51
N LEU A 15 -53.84 18.66 11.11
CA LEU A 15 -52.44 19.02 11.16
C LEU A 15 -51.93 18.77 12.59
N ILE A 16 -51.09 17.76 12.78
CA ILE A 16 -50.25 17.67 13.97
C ILE A 16 -49.10 18.66 13.73
N HIS A 17 -49.35 19.92 14.07
CA HIS A 17 -48.28 20.83 14.46
C HIS A 17 -47.61 20.22 15.68
N PHE A 18 -46.40 19.70 15.51
CA PHE A 18 -45.47 19.59 16.62
C PHE A 18 -45.27 21.00 17.16
N SER A 19 -45.97 21.26 18.26
CA SER A 19 -45.84 22.43 19.09
C SER A 19 -44.46 22.32 19.73
N ASN A 20 -43.44 22.91 19.10
CA ASN A 20 -42.23 23.24 19.84
C ASN A 20 -42.66 24.21 20.92
N SER A 21 -42.58 23.74 22.16
CA SER A 21 -42.68 24.52 23.38
C SER A 21 -41.82 25.77 23.26
N ASP A 22 -42.48 26.93 23.18
CA ASP A 22 -41.89 28.23 23.48
C ASP A 22 -41.30 28.16 24.89
N PRO A 23 -39.99 28.34 25.09
CA PRO A 23 -39.47 28.63 26.41
C PRO A 23 -39.67 30.13 26.63
N ASP A 24 -40.55 30.47 27.56
CA ASP A 24 -40.86 31.82 28.03
C ASP A 24 -39.67 32.81 27.88
N LEU A 25 -39.88 33.74 26.95
CA LEU A 25 -39.05 34.90 26.64
C LEU A 25 -39.13 35.89 27.81
N ASP A 26 -38.11 35.90 28.67
CA ASP A 26 -37.84 37.06 29.54
C ASP A 26 -36.55 37.75 29.04
N CYS A 27 -36.64 38.26 27.82
CA CYS A 27 -35.72 39.29 27.32
C CYS A 27 -36.21 40.62 27.92
N PRO A 28 -35.35 41.42 28.58
CA PRO A 28 -35.75 42.77 28.94
C PRO A 28 -36.11 43.49 27.64
N ARG A 29 -37.41 43.78 27.43
CA ARG A 29 -37.95 44.55 26.31
C ARG A 29 -37.52 46.01 26.37
N THR A 30 -36.26 46.28 26.68
CA THR A 30 -35.67 47.60 26.49
C THR A 30 -35.39 47.76 25.01
N TYR A 31 -36.36 48.34 24.30
CA TYR A 31 -36.26 48.88 22.94
C TYR A 31 -35.15 49.93 22.74
N ASN A 32 -34.25 50.10 23.70
CA ASN A 32 -33.34 51.21 23.81
C ASN A 32 -31.90 50.72 23.87
N THR A 33 -31.49 49.94 22.86
CA THR A 33 -30.06 49.77 22.58
C THR A 33 -29.63 50.95 21.70
N SER A 34 -28.44 51.49 21.93
CA SER A 34 -27.84 52.53 21.07
C SER A 34 -27.59 52.05 19.63
N LEU A 35 -27.76 50.74 19.38
CA LEU A 35 -27.52 50.05 18.11
C LEU A 35 -28.81 49.68 17.38
N HIS A 36 -29.98 50.17 17.79
CA HIS A 36 -31.23 49.90 17.08
C HIS A 36 -31.16 50.39 15.62
N ASN A 37 -31.47 49.52 14.65
CA ASN A 37 -31.25 49.71 13.21
C ASN A 37 -29.78 49.81 12.75
N PHE A 38 -28.81 49.39 13.57
CA PHE A 38 -27.45 49.26 13.10
C PHE A 38 -27.37 48.19 12.00
N THR A 39 -26.83 48.57 10.84
CA THR A 39 -26.60 47.67 9.71
C THR A 39 -25.16 47.79 9.24
N SER A 40 -24.47 46.66 9.11
CA SER A 40 -23.09 46.64 8.62
C SER A 40 -22.77 45.35 7.88
N HIS A 41 -21.84 45.42 6.93
CA HIS A 41 -21.32 44.27 6.24
C HIS A 41 -20.23 43.58 7.05
N PHE A 42 -20.14 42.26 6.93
CA PHE A 42 -19.02 41.53 7.51
C PHE A 42 -17.70 41.92 6.84
N THR A 43 -16.68 42.13 7.66
CA THR A 43 -15.30 42.14 7.20
C THR A 43 -14.89 40.69 6.98
N MET A 44 -14.67 40.31 5.71
CA MET A 44 -14.18 38.99 5.35
C MET A 44 -12.75 38.82 5.84
N VAL A 45 -12.49 37.72 6.55
CA VAL A 45 -11.16 37.36 7.01
C VAL A 45 -10.73 36.01 6.42
N GLN A 46 -11.59 34.99 6.49
CA GLN A 46 -11.43 33.66 5.91
C GLN A 46 -12.79 33.03 5.52
N HIS A 47 -12.74 31.82 4.98
CA HIS A 47 -13.90 31.01 4.58
C HIS A 47 -14.87 31.73 3.63
N GLN A 48 -14.35 32.69 2.87
CA GLN A 48 -15.11 33.53 1.93
C GLN A 48 -16.38 34.14 2.55
N LEU A 49 -16.33 34.47 3.85
CA LEU A 49 -17.49 34.96 4.58
C LEU A 49 -17.99 36.30 4.04
N ARG A 50 -19.28 36.37 3.71
CA ARG A 50 -19.98 37.61 3.32
C ARG A 50 -21.40 37.63 3.89
N GLY A 51 -21.93 38.83 4.03
CA GLY A 51 -23.31 39.04 4.42
C GLY A 51 -23.55 40.44 4.96
N LEU A 52 -24.83 40.73 5.20
CA LEU A 52 -25.29 41.94 5.85
C LEU A 52 -25.87 41.58 7.21
N PHE A 53 -25.35 42.23 8.25
CA PHE A 53 -25.81 42.11 9.62
C PHE A 53 -26.68 43.32 9.97
N SER A 54 -27.76 43.06 10.70
CA SER A 54 -28.69 44.07 11.16
C SER A 54 -29.17 43.76 12.58
N VAL A 55 -29.06 44.71 13.50
CA VAL A 55 -29.61 44.54 14.86
C VAL A 55 -31.12 44.72 14.81
N VAL A 56 -31.87 43.73 15.29
CA VAL A 56 -33.34 43.73 15.26
C VAL A 56 -33.88 44.31 16.57
N ASP A 57 -33.41 43.79 17.70
CA ASP A 57 -33.80 44.24 19.04
C ASP A 57 -32.69 43.99 20.06
N GLY A 58 -33.00 44.20 21.36
CA GLY A 58 -32.06 44.02 22.45
C GLY A 58 -31.52 42.59 22.63
N CYS A 59 -32.12 41.59 21.99
CA CYS A 59 -31.81 40.18 22.19
C CYS A 59 -31.62 39.41 20.87
N SER A 60 -31.69 40.07 19.71
CA SER A 60 -31.59 39.39 18.43
C SER A 60 -31.01 40.27 17.31
N PHE A 61 -30.40 39.60 16.34
CA PHE A 61 -29.90 40.22 15.12
C PHE A 61 -30.27 39.36 13.92
N ARG A 62 -30.43 40.01 12.77
CA ARG A 62 -30.72 39.36 11.50
C ARG A 62 -29.51 39.44 10.60
N VAL A 63 -29.19 38.30 10.01
CA VAL A 63 -28.18 38.16 8.96
C VAL A 63 -28.90 37.91 7.65
N SER A 64 -28.45 38.58 6.60
CA SER A 64 -28.99 38.45 5.24
C SER A 64 -27.88 38.33 4.21
N GLN A 65 -28.17 37.67 3.10
CA GLN A 65 -27.20 37.37 2.04
C GLN A 65 -25.94 36.70 2.58
N PHE A 66 -26.12 35.75 3.51
CA PHE A 66 -25.02 35.09 4.20
C PHE A 66 -24.40 34.01 3.32
N ASP A 67 -23.12 34.19 3.01
CA ASP A 67 -22.28 33.24 2.29
C ASP A 67 -21.10 32.86 3.19
N MET A 68 -20.84 31.57 3.34
CA MET A 68 -19.71 31.09 4.14
C MET A 68 -19.40 29.63 3.81
N LEU A 69 -18.12 29.28 3.68
CA LEU A 69 -17.69 27.87 3.62
C LEU A 69 -17.74 27.23 5.00
N SER A 70 -18.17 25.97 5.09
CA SER A 70 -18.21 25.23 6.36
C SER A 70 -16.87 25.23 7.10
N GLY A 71 -16.90 25.40 8.43
CA GLY A 71 -15.77 25.15 9.32
C GLY A 71 -15.99 23.90 10.19
N GLN A 72 -15.15 23.71 11.21
CA GLN A 72 -15.20 22.51 12.06
C GLN A 72 -16.20 22.66 13.19
N ASP A 73 -16.06 23.71 14.00
CA ASP A 73 -16.99 24.03 15.09
C ASP A 73 -17.12 25.55 15.23
N VAL A 74 -18.01 26.10 14.42
CA VAL A 74 -18.14 27.52 14.12
C VAL A 74 -19.34 28.11 14.85
N HIS A 75 -19.10 29.22 15.53
CA HIS A 75 -20.08 29.88 16.38
C HIS A 75 -20.10 31.40 16.21
N TRP A 76 -21.18 32.01 16.69
CA TRP A 76 -21.26 33.45 16.89
C TRP A 76 -20.49 33.86 18.14
N TRP A 77 -19.56 34.77 17.98
CA TRP A 77 -18.58 35.13 19.00
C TRP A 77 -18.61 36.63 19.27
N GLY A 78 -18.59 37.01 20.54
CA GLY A 78 -18.61 38.39 21.01
C GLY A 78 -17.27 38.77 21.62
N ALA A 79 -16.71 39.89 21.23
CA ALA A 79 -15.47 40.41 21.80
C ALA A 79 -15.54 41.92 22.09
N ALA A 80 -14.66 42.38 22.97
CA ALA A 80 -14.55 43.79 23.36
C ALA A 80 -13.82 44.65 22.31
N ALA A 81 -13.04 44.03 21.42
CA ALA A 81 -12.34 44.68 20.30
C ALA A 81 -11.90 43.62 19.28
N ALA A 82 -11.48 44.06 18.08
CA ALA A 82 -11.11 43.18 16.97
C ALA A 82 -9.62 42.78 16.96
N ASP A 83 -8.86 43.12 18.01
CA ASP A 83 -7.48 42.67 18.16
C ASP A 83 -7.39 41.22 18.66
N PHE A 84 -6.20 40.64 18.52
CA PHE A 84 -5.90 39.26 18.88
C PHE A 84 -6.31 38.89 20.30
N GLN A 85 -5.97 39.73 21.29
CA GLN A 85 -6.18 39.41 22.70
C GLN A 85 -7.66 39.41 23.05
N ASN A 86 -8.40 40.41 22.55
CA ASN A 86 -9.84 40.51 22.81
C ASN A 86 -10.67 39.45 22.07
N LEU A 87 -10.33 39.14 20.81
CA LEU A 87 -11.00 38.08 20.06
C LEU A 87 -10.76 36.71 20.70
N THR A 88 -9.53 36.40 21.09
CA THR A 88 -9.21 35.10 21.71
C THR A 88 -9.87 34.93 23.09
N ASN A 89 -10.08 36.03 23.83
CA ASN A 89 -10.77 36.04 25.12
C ASN A 89 -12.28 36.35 25.03
N GLY A 90 -12.86 36.28 23.83
CA GLY A 90 -14.28 36.57 23.64
C GLY A 90 -15.20 35.52 24.26
N ILE A 91 -16.49 35.67 24.00
CA ILE A 91 -17.54 34.82 24.56
C ILE A 91 -18.49 34.32 23.47
N LEU A 92 -19.06 33.14 23.70
CA LEU A 92 -20.11 32.59 22.86
C LEU A 92 -21.41 33.37 23.07
N ILE A 93 -21.95 34.00 22.02
CA ILE A 93 -23.10 34.91 22.13
C ILE A 93 -24.44 34.28 21.73
N SER A 94 -24.43 33.16 21.00
CA SER A 94 -25.62 32.43 20.55
C SER A 94 -25.40 30.91 20.64
N ASP A 95 -26.49 30.16 20.83
CA ASP A 95 -26.51 28.69 20.76
C ASP A 95 -26.57 28.14 19.33
N SER A 96 -26.89 28.98 18.34
CA SER A 96 -26.90 28.58 16.93
C SER A 96 -25.48 28.36 16.41
N ASN A 97 -25.19 27.16 15.90
CA ASN A 97 -23.92 26.84 15.25
C ASN A 97 -23.94 27.16 13.74
N LEU A 98 -22.76 27.21 13.13
CA LEU A 98 -22.56 27.58 11.72
C LEU A 98 -21.72 26.52 10.96
N ASN A 99 -21.93 25.23 11.26
CA ASN A 99 -21.05 24.15 10.76
C ASN A 99 -21.36 23.68 9.32
N GLN A 100 -22.09 24.47 8.53
CA GLN A 100 -22.48 24.15 7.16
C GLN A 100 -22.07 25.25 6.19
N THR A 101 -22.06 24.93 4.89
CA THR A 101 -21.84 25.93 3.84
C THR A 101 -23.13 26.68 3.57
N TYR A 102 -23.10 28.01 3.75
CA TYR A 102 -24.23 28.90 3.52
C TYR A 102 -24.14 29.52 2.12
N LYS A 103 -25.29 29.58 1.42
CA LYS A 103 -25.37 30.14 0.07
C LYS A 103 -26.52 31.14 -0.04
N ASN A 104 -26.22 32.42 0.16
CA ASN A 104 -27.13 33.54 0.11
C ASN A 104 -28.33 33.38 1.06
N GLU A 105 -28.08 32.85 2.26
CA GLU A 105 -29.13 32.58 3.24
C GLU A 105 -29.46 33.80 4.09
N SER A 106 -30.66 33.82 4.67
CA SER A 106 -31.10 34.91 5.55
C SER A 106 -31.87 34.34 6.73
N PHE A 107 -31.43 34.65 7.94
CA PHE A 107 -32.01 34.12 9.17
C PHE A 107 -31.80 35.10 10.35
N THR A 108 -32.54 34.88 11.43
CA THR A 108 -32.44 35.67 12.67
C THR A 108 -31.77 34.82 13.74
N VAL A 109 -30.86 35.42 14.49
CA VAL A 109 -30.08 34.79 15.55
C VAL A 109 -30.44 35.45 16.87
N HIS A 110 -30.67 34.62 17.89
CA HIS A 110 -31.01 35.06 19.24
C HIS A 110 -29.78 34.99 20.15
N LEU A 111 -29.60 36.03 20.96
CA LEU A 111 -28.54 36.08 21.97
C LEU A 111 -28.86 35.16 23.14
N ARG A 112 -27.81 34.65 23.79
CA ARG A 112 -27.92 33.93 25.07
C ARG A 112 -28.43 34.85 26.17
N LYS A 113 -29.11 34.26 27.18
CA LYS A 113 -29.75 34.98 28.30
C LYS A 113 -28.82 35.92 29.08
N ASN A 114 -27.52 35.62 29.14
CA ASN A 114 -26.54 36.39 29.93
C ASN A 114 -25.74 37.39 29.09
N VAL A 115 -26.11 37.59 27.82
CA VAL A 115 -25.34 38.38 26.86
C VAL A 115 -26.14 39.62 26.48
N THR A 116 -25.53 40.80 26.63
CA THR A 116 -26.13 42.09 26.28
C THR A 116 -25.23 42.83 25.30
N TRP A 117 -25.82 43.64 24.41
CA TRP A 117 -25.08 44.42 23.43
C TRP A 117 -24.01 45.36 24.03
N ASP A 118 -24.19 45.86 25.26
CA ASP A 118 -23.20 46.72 25.94
C ASP A 118 -21.87 46.01 26.22
N GLN A 119 -21.86 44.68 26.25
CA GLN A 119 -20.67 43.86 26.50
C GLN A 119 -19.93 43.50 25.20
N ILE A 120 -20.57 43.72 24.04
CA ILE A 120 -20.06 43.28 22.74
C ILE A 120 -19.80 44.49 21.88
N LYS A 121 -18.53 44.71 21.51
CA LYS A 121 -18.16 45.68 20.47
C LYS A 121 -17.87 45.03 19.14
N VAL A 122 -17.63 43.72 19.13
CA VAL A 122 -17.32 42.95 17.92
C VAL A 122 -18.13 41.68 17.91
N VAL A 123 -18.86 41.45 16.81
CA VAL A 123 -19.51 40.18 16.51
C VAL A 123 -18.69 39.48 15.44
N ALA A 124 -18.12 38.33 15.78
CA ALA A 124 -17.31 37.52 14.89
C ALA A 124 -17.98 36.17 14.62
N VAL A 125 -17.65 35.58 13.48
CA VAL A 125 -17.89 34.17 13.19
C VAL A 125 -16.57 33.44 13.44
N TRP A 126 -16.58 32.52 14.40
CA TRP A 126 -15.38 32.02 15.04
C TRP A 126 -15.36 30.50 15.08
N ASP A 127 -14.24 29.90 14.67
CA ASP A 127 -13.98 28.46 14.81
C ASP A 127 -13.24 28.19 16.12
N ILE A 128 -13.85 27.39 17.00
CA ILE A 128 -13.32 27.12 18.34
C ILE A 128 -12.01 26.29 18.30
N PRO A 129 -11.93 25.15 17.56
CA PRO A 129 -10.75 24.28 17.57
C PRO A 129 -9.47 24.99 17.12
N THR A 130 -9.57 25.86 16.12
CA THR A 130 -8.42 26.57 15.55
C THR A 130 -8.29 28.02 16.02
N ALA A 131 -9.19 28.47 16.91
CA ALA A 131 -9.27 29.86 17.37
C ALA A 131 -9.19 30.85 16.18
N SER A 132 -9.93 30.55 15.12
CA SER A 132 -9.87 31.27 13.84
C SER A 132 -11.06 32.21 13.66
N ASN A 133 -10.78 33.43 13.21
CA ASN A 133 -11.81 34.40 12.84
C ASN A 133 -12.13 34.29 11.35
N PHE A 134 -13.35 33.86 11.00
CA PHE A 134 -13.78 33.80 9.60
C PHE A 134 -14.21 35.19 9.08
N GLY A 135 -14.71 36.03 9.97
CA GLY A 135 -15.10 37.39 9.66
C GLY A 135 -15.82 38.04 10.81
N HIS A 136 -15.83 39.37 10.84
CA HIS A 136 -16.37 40.09 11.98
C HIS A 136 -16.97 41.44 11.61
N ILE A 137 -17.71 42.00 12.55
CA ILE A 137 -18.36 43.30 12.47
C ILE A 137 -17.97 44.11 13.70
N LEU A 138 -17.63 45.38 13.47
CA LEU A 138 -17.40 46.37 14.51
C LEU A 138 -18.70 47.11 14.82
N LEU A 139 -19.19 46.97 16.05
CA LEU A 139 -20.33 47.68 16.60
C LEU A 139 -19.83 49.00 17.21
N SER A 140 -19.62 50.02 16.39
CA SER A 140 -19.23 51.36 16.87
C SER A 140 -20.28 52.40 16.49
N SER A 141 -20.70 53.21 17.48
CA SER A 141 -21.69 54.28 17.32
C SER A 141 -21.07 55.65 17.03
N ASP A 142 -19.73 55.76 17.01
CA ASP A 142 -19.04 57.03 16.82
C ASP A 142 -18.88 57.37 15.35
N ASN A 143 -19.68 58.34 14.91
CA ASN A 143 -19.63 59.01 13.61
C ASN A 143 -18.43 60.00 13.53
N HIS A 144 -17.30 59.66 14.13
CA HIS A 144 -16.07 60.42 14.00
C HIS A 144 -15.27 59.88 12.82
N ASN A 145 -14.91 60.78 11.90
CA ASN A 145 -14.00 60.59 10.75
C ASN A 145 -12.69 59.89 11.16
N SER A 146 -12.74 58.58 11.40
CA SER A 146 -11.58 57.72 11.37
C SER A 146 -11.30 57.44 9.90
N SER A 147 -10.09 57.79 9.46
CA SER A 147 -9.48 57.46 8.17
C SER A 147 -9.25 55.94 7.98
N VAL A 148 -10.18 55.10 8.47
CA VAL A 148 -10.32 53.67 8.17
C VAL A 148 -11.53 53.48 7.23
N SER A 149 -11.72 54.43 6.33
CA SER A 149 -12.76 54.44 5.31
C SER A 149 -12.18 53.91 4.00
N SER A 150 -12.26 52.59 3.77
CA SER A 150 -12.28 52.02 2.39
C SER A 150 -12.48 50.49 2.28
N VAL A 151 -12.18 49.68 3.30
CA VAL A 151 -12.12 48.20 3.11
C VAL A 151 -13.49 47.50 3.16
N SER A 152 -14.44 47.97 3.96
CA SER A 152 -15.72 47.25 4.20
C SER A 152 -16.63 47.12 2.96
N ASN A 153 -16.49 47.99 1.96
CA ASN A 153 -17.30 47.98 0.73
C ASN A 153 -16.48 47.56 -0.50
N ALA A 154 -15.27 47.06 -0.32
CA ALA A 154 -14.34 46.85 -1.43
C ALA A 154 -14.76 45.68 -2.35
N THR A 155 -15.45 44.67 -1.82
CA THR A 155 -15.83 43.42 -2.51
C THR A 155 -17.31 43.34 -2.89
N MET A 156 -18.10 44.37 -2.57
CA MET A 156 -19.55 44.40 -2.74
C MET A 156 -19.95 45.12 -4.04
N PHE A 157 -20.87 44.52 -4.81
CA PHE A 157 -21.35 45.05 -6.09
C PHE A 157 -22.85 44.83 -6.24
N GLU A 158 -23.48 45.61 -7.11
CA GLU A 158 -24.91 45.51 -7.40
C GLU A 158 -25.25 44.26 -8.21
N ASN A 159 -24.35 43.87 -9.13
CA ASN A 159 -24.59 42.79 -10.08
C ASN A 159 -23.48 41.75 -10.01
N CYS A 160 -23.84 40.50 -10.35
CA CYS A 160 -22.88 39.41 -10.50
C CYS A 160 -23.33 38.38 -11.53
N LYS A 161 -22.39 37.88 -12.32
CA LYS A 161 -22.58 36.82 -13.31
C LYS A 161 -21.48 35.78 -13.18
N ALA A 162 -21.85 34.51 -13.13
CA ALA A 162 -20.89 33.41 -13.24
C ALA A 162 -20.44 33.25 -14.70
N LEU A 163 -19.13 33.24 -14.94
CA LEU A 163 -18.52 33.04 -16.24
C LEU A 163 -18.16 31.56 -16.47
N SER A 164 -17.66 30.93 -15.40
CA SER A 164 -17.42 29.48 -15.27
C SER A 164 -17.68 29.06 -13.81
N ASP A 165 -17.50 27.77 -13.51
CA ASP A 165 -17.65 27.25 -12.14
C ASP A 165 -16.69 27.93 -11.14
N ASN A 166 -15.51 28.34 -11.62
CA ASN A 166 -14.42 28.90 -10.83
C ASN A 166 -14.11 30.37 -11.13
N TYR A 167 -14.90 31.05 -11.95
CA TYR A 167 -14.67 32.44 -12.35
C TYR A 167 -15.97 33.22 -12.48
N ARG A 168 -16.03 34.38 -11.83
CA ARG A 168 -17.21 35.23 -11.75
C ARG A 168 -16.83 36.69 -11.96
N ILE A 169 -17.75 37.43 -12.54
CA ILE A 169 -17.66 38.89 -12.65
C ILE A 169 -18.73 39.54 -11.79
N ARG A 170 -18.32 40.59 -11.09
CA ARG A 170 -19.17 41.50 -10.32
C ARG A 170 -19.06 42.89 -10.90
N TRP A 171 -20.14 43.66 -10.95
CA TRP A 171 -20.05 45.05 -11.40
C TRP A 171 -21.12 45.96 -10.82
N SER A 172 -20.76 47.24 -10.75
CA SER A 172 -21.66 48.35 -10.42
C SER A 172 -21.48 49.45 -11.45
N LEU A 173 -22.58 50.02 -11.92
CA LEU A 173 -22.58 51.01 -12.99
C LEU A 173 -22.81 52.42 -12.43
N ASN A 174 -21.83 53.31 -12.56
CA ASN A 174 -22.02 54.72 -12.26
C ASN A 174 -22.24 55.52 -13.56
N LYS A 175 -23.52 55.76 -13.88
CA LYS A 175 -23.91 56.49 -15.09
C LYS A 175 -23.53 57.97 -15.05
N GLU A 176 -23.48 58.58 -13.87
CA GLU A 176 -23.16 60.01 -13.71
C GLU A 176 -21.67 60.28 -13.97
N GLU A 177 -20.81 59.36 -13.53
CA GLU A 177 -19.36 59.45 -13.74
C GLU A 177 -18.89 58.81 -15.05
N ASN A 178 -19.78 58.18 -15.83
CA ASN A 178 -19.45 57.43 -17.05
C ASN A 178 -18.41 56.30 -16.80
N VAL A 179 -18.50 55.62 -15.65
CA VAL A 179 -17.56 54.57 -15.23
C VAL A 179 -18.31 53.29 -14.86
N ILE A 180 -17.74 52.15 -15.27
CA ILE A 180 -18.09 50.83 -14.75
C ILE A 180 -17.04 50.40 -13.72
N ASP A 181 -17.51 49.93 -12.58
CA ASP A 181 -16.70 49.35 -11.51
C ASP A 181 -16.82 47.83 -11.59
N ILE A 182 -15.71 47.13 -11.82
CA ILE A 182 -15.67 45.70 -12.12
C ILE A 182 -14.85 44.98 -11.06
N GLY A 183 -15.38 43.89 -10.53
CA GLY A 183 -14.71 42.94 -9.65
C GLY A 183 -14.58 41.58 -10.33
N LEU A 184 -13.35 41.11 -10.54
CA LEU A 184 -13.05 39.77 -11.02
C LEU A 184 -12.75 38.86 -9.84
N GLU A 185 -13.47 37.74 -9.76
CA GLU A 185 -13.43 36.81 -8.64
C GLU A 185 -13.22 35.37 -9.14
N ALA A 186 -12.09 34.74 -8.82
CA ALA A 186 -11.80 33.39 -9.27
C ALA A 186 -11.02 32.53 -8.26
N SER A 187 -11.33 31.23 -8.21
CA SER A 187 -10.56 30.24 -7.44
C SER A 187 -9.40 29.69 -8.29
N ILE A 188 -8.32 30.47 -8.36
CA ILE A 188 -7.13 30.22 -9.20
C ILE A 188 -5.85 30.39 -8.36
N GLY A 189 -4.70 29.89 -8.81
CA GLY A 189 -3.42 30.12 -8.11
C GLY A 189 -2.90 31.56 -8.28
N ILE A 190 -1.98 31.99 -7.42
CA ILE A 190 -1.40 33.36 -7.43
C ILE A 190 -0.66 33.70 -8.74
N GLN A 191 -0.12 32.69 -9.43
CA GLN A 191 0.59 32.83 -10.71
C GLN A 191 -0.34 32.90 -11.94
N ASN A 192 -1.65 32.89 -11.74
CA ASN A 192 -2.62 32.97 -12.82
C ASN A 192 -3.18 34.40 -12.95
N TYR A 193 -3.41 34.84 -14.19
CA TYR A 193 -4.17 36.04 -14.49
C TYR A 193 -5.67 35.76 -14.63
N MET A 194 -6.46 36.80 -14.43
CA MET A 194 -7.86 36.89 -14.81
C MET A 194 -8.01 38.00 -15.85
N ALA A 195 -8.50 37.64 -17.04
CA ALA A 195 -8.80 38.59 -18.09
C ALA A 195 -10.30 38.70 -18.31
N PHE A 196 -10.78 39.91 -18.54
CA PHE A 196 -12.17 40.19 -18.90
C PHE A 196 -12.25 41.44 -19.78
N GLY A 197 -13.06 41.39 -20.83
CA GLY A 197 -13.31 42.55 -21.66
C GLY A 197 -14.33 42.34 -22.75
N TRP A 198 -14.36 43.25 -23.72
CA TRP A 198 -15.35 43.30 -24.78
C TRP A 198 -14.76 42.84 -26.11
N ALA A 199 -15.52 42.03 -26.84
CA ALA A 199 -15.17 41.67 -28.21
C ALA A 199 -15.55 42.79 -29.17
N ASN A 200 -14.81 42.92 -30.27
CA ASN A 200 -15.16 43.84 -31.35
C ASN A 200 -16.57 43.50 -31.88
N PRO A 201 -17.51 44.47 -31.94
CA PRO A 201 -18.86 44.24 -32.46
C PRO A 201 -18.92 43.66 -33.88
N ASN A 202 -17.87 43.87 -34.68
CA ASN A 202 -17.75 43.39 -36.05
C ASN A 202 -17.04 42.02 -36.16
N ALA A 203 -16.61 41.41 -35.06
CA ALA A 203 -15.91 40.13 -35.07
C ALA A 203 -16.87 38.97 -35.42
N THR A 204 -16.35 37.97 -36.15
CA THR A 204 -17.06 36.70 -36.37
C THR A 204 -16.95 35.82 -35.12
N THR A 205 -17.88 34.89 -34.97
CA THR A 205 -17.94 33.98 -33.80
C THR A 205 -16.66 33.15 -33.63
N ASP A 206 -15.95 32.85 -34.72
CA ASP A 206 -14.68 32.10 -34.72
C ASP A 206 -13.45 32.97 -34.36
N SER A 207 -13.62 34.31 -34.25
CA SER A 207 -12.50 35.23 -33.99
C SER A 207 -12.82 36.34 -32.98
N LEU A 208 -13.56 36.03 -31.92
CA LEU A 208 -14.03 37.02 -30.94
C LEU A 208 -12.92 37.69 -30.11
N MET A 209 -11.74 37.05 -30.03
CA MET A 209 -10.59 37.58 -29.27
C MET A 209 -9.85 38.67 -30.05
N VAL A 210 -9.75 38.57 -31.38
CA VAL A 210 -8.99 39.54 -32.19
C VAL A 210 -9.79 40.83 -32.34
N GLY A 211 -9.14 41.96 -32.06
CA GLY A 211 -9.78 43.26 -31.90
C GLY A 211 -10.53 43.41 -30.58
N GLY A 212 -10.37 42.43 -29.67
CA GLY A 212 -10.90 42.48 -28.32
C GLY A 212 -10.08 43.43 -27.45
N ASP A 213 -10.79 44.03 -26.51
CA ASP A 213 -10.31 45.05 -25.60
C ASP A 213 -10.58 44.57 -24.17
N VAL A 214 -9.49 44.23 -23.46
CA VAL A 214 -9.53 43.42 -22.25
C VAL A 214 -8.67 43.99 -21.14
N ALA A 215 -9.21 43.98 -19.92
CA ALA A 215 -8.41 44.20 -18.73
C ALA A 215 -7.79 42.86 -18.29
N VAL A 216 -6.48 42.84 -18.11
CA VAL A 216 -5.73 41.73 -17.53
C VAL A 216 -5.37 42.09 -16.09
N THR A 217 -5.73 41.20 -15.18
CA THR A 217 -5.53 41.39 -13.74
C THR A 217 -4.82 40.18 -13.14
N GLY A 218 -4.08 40.39 -12.07
CA GLY A 218 -3.35 39.32 -11.37
C GLY A 218 -2.65 39.84 -10.13
N PHE A 219 -1.80 38.99 -9.55
CA PHE A 219 -0.93 39.33 -8.43
C PHE A 219 0.53 39.25 -8.86
N GLU A 220 1.31 40.20 -8.38
CA GLU A 220 2.75 40.23 -8.50
C GLU A 220 3.40 39.18 -7.57
N GLY A 221 4.70 38.90 -7.76
CA GLY A 221 5.41 37.89 -6.97
C GLY A 221 5.50 38.19 -5.48
N ASP A 222 5.28 39.45 -5.08
CA ASP A 222 5.21 39.91 -3.69
C ASP A 222 3.76 39.99 -3.15
N GLY A 223 2.77 39.57 -3.94
CA GLY A 223 1.36 39.57 -3.58
C GLY A 223 0.63 40.89 -3.83
N LEU A 224 1.24 41.87 -4.51
CA LEU A 224 0.55 43.10 -4.88
C LEU A 224 -0.41 42.86 -6.07
N PRO A 225 -1.67 43.32 -6.01
CA PRO A 225 -2.59 43.20 -7.14
C PRO A 225 -2.27 44.22 -8.24
N PHE A 226 -2.51 43.85 -9.50
CA PHE A 226 -2.49 44.76 -10.64
C PHE A 226 -3.71 44.59 -11.54
N ALA A 227 -4.04 45.65 -12.28
CA ALA A 227 -5.06 45.66 -13.33
C ALA A 227 -4.62 46.59 -14.45
N HIS A 228 -4.45 46.05 -15.65
CA HIS A 228 -3.92 46.76 -16.80
C HIS A 228 -4.75 46.51 -18.05
N ASP A 229 -4.83 47.51 -18.92
CA ASP A 229 -5.58 47.43 -20.18
C ASP A 229 -4.75 46.84 -21.32
N TYR A 230 -5.33 45.91 -22.07
CA TYR A 230 -4.71 45.18 -23.17
C TYR A 230 -5.61 45.15 -24.39
N TYR A 231 -4.97 45.30 -25.54
CA TYR A 231 -5.59 45.13 -26.84
C TYR A 231 -5.03 43.90 -27.55
N ILE A 232 -5.92 43.13 -28.19
CA ILE A 232 -5.58 41.87 -28.83
C ILE A 232 -5.55 42.05 -30.35
N THR A 233 -4.37 42.03 -30.95
CA THR A 233 -4.23 42.06 -32.42
C THR A 233 -4.03 40.68 -33.04
N LYS A 234 -3.54 39.70 -32.27
CA LYS A 234 -3.23 38.35 -32.76
C LYS A 234 -3.24 37.31 -31.64
N TYR A 235 -3.48 36.05 -31.99
CA TYR A 235 -3.35 34.88 -31.11
C TYR A 235 -1.88 34.52 -30.82
N SER A 236 -1.14 35.45 -30.23
CA SER A 236 0.24 35.26 -29.79
C SER A 236 0.51 36.09 -28.55
N GLU A 237 1.52 35.71 -27.77
CA GLU A 237 2.09 36.61 -26.76
C GLU A 237 2.49 37.94 -27.39
N CYS A 238 2.59 38.98 -26.56
CA CYS A 238 3.03 40.28 -27.03
C CYS A 238 4.44 40.24 -27.63
N MET A 239 4.58 40.70 -28.86
CA MET A 239 5.84 40.78 -29.59
C MET A 239 6.01 42.15 -30.24
N ILE A 240 7.25 42.65 -30.21
CA ILE A 240 7.69 43.82 -30.97
C ILE A 240 8.46 43.27 -32.18
N ASN A 241 7.99 43.57 -33.37
CA ASN A 241 8.64 43.18 -34.62
C ASN A 241 9.90 44.04 -34.88
N GLU A 242 10.77 43.59 -35.79
CA GLU A 242 12.00 44.32 -36.16
C GLU A 242 11.73 45.74 -36.70
N ASP A 243 10.53 45.97 -37.25
CA ASP A 243 10.06 47.26 -37.74
C ASP A 243 9.48 48.18 -36.65
N GLY A 244 9.50 47.74 -35.38
CA GLY A 244 8.94 48.45 -34.23
C GLY A 244 7.43 48.32 -34.08
N THR A 245 6.75 47.54 -34.93
CA THR A 245 5.31 47.29 -34.79
C THR A 245 5.01 46.29 -33.67
N VAL A 246 3.94 46.55 -32.93
CA VAL A 246 3.52 45.71 -31.79
C VAL A 246 2.39 44.77 -32.24
N GLN A 247 2.50 43.48 -31.94
CA GLN A 247 1.46 42.49 -32.25
C GLN A 247 1.29 41.43 -31.15
N GLY A 248 0.09 40.85 -31.07
CA GLY A 248 -0.26 39.85 -30.06
C GLY A 248 -1.26 40.39 -29.04
N VAL A 249 -1.19 39.88 -27.82
CA VAL A 249 -1.93 40.37 -26.64
C VAL A 249 -1.04 41.33 -25.87
N CYS A 250 -1.17 42.63 -26.10
CA CYS A 250 -0.22 43.63 -25.60
C CYS A 250 -0.90 44.70 -24.75
N PRO A 251 -0.22 45.25 -23.72
CA PRO A 251 -0.72 46.40 -22.99
C PRO A 251 -0.87 47.60 -23.92
N ASP A 252 -1.93 48.38 -23.75
CA ASP A 252 -2.25 49.52 -24.63
C ASP A 252 -1.14 50.57 -24.65
N SER A 253 -0.46 50.75 -23.52
CA SER A 253 0.69 51.64 -23.37
C SER A 253 1.84 51.32 -24.34
N MET A 254 1.88 50.12 -24.93
CA MET A 254 2.90 49.74 -25.90
C MET A 254 2.60 50.19 -27.34
N TYR A 255 1.32 50.37 -27.70
CA TYR A 255 0.95 50.74 -29.06
C TYR A 255 1.18 52.22 -29.36
N ASN A 256 1.27 53.08 -28.34
CA ASN A 256 1.44 54.51 -28.52
C ASN A 256 2.45 55.12 -27.52
N SER A 257 3.73 55.10 -27.91
CA SER A 257 4.85 55.67 -27.13
C SER A 257 4.82 57.20 -26.96
N SER A 258 3.86 57.87 -27.61
CA SER A 258 3.81 59.34 -27.73
C SER A 258 2.87 60.01 -26.72
N ASN A 259 1.98 59.25 -26.09
CA ASN A 259 0.99 59.76 -25.14
C ASN A 259 1.35 59.40 -23.68
N PRO A 260 0.99 60.23 -22.68
CA PRO A 260 1.23 59.92 -21.27
C PRO A 260 0.60 58.58 -20.87
N VAL A 261 1.30 57.79 -20.05
CA VAL A 261 0.91 56.43 -19.60
C VAL A 261 -0.54 56.33 -19.08
N GLY A 262 -1.07 57.41 -18.49
CA GLY A 262 -2.44 57.47 -17.95
C GLY A 262 -3.55 57.86 -18.93
N LEU A 263 -3.25 58.19 -20.18
CA LEU A 263 -4.26 58.48 -21.22
C LEU A 263 -4.62 57.24 -22.07
N VAL A 264 -3.77 56.22 -22.03
CA VAL A 264 -3.85 55.02 -22.87
C VAL A 264 -4.21 53.78 -22.04
N ASN A 265 -3.69 53.65 -20.80
CA ASN A 265 -4.23 52.68 -19.84
C ASN A 265 -5.39 53.33 -19.06
N ASN A 266 -6.62 53.01 -19.44
CA ASN A 266 -7.82 53.56 -18.80
C ASN A 266 -8.36 52.68 -17.64
N THR A 267 -7.71 51.56 -17.38
CA THR A 267 -8.04 50.64 -16.29
C THR A 267 -7.37 51.09 -15.01
N ARG A 268 -8.18 51.43 -14.00
CA ARG A 268 -7.68 51.90 -12.70
C ARG A 268 -7.96 50.86 -11.61
N LEU A 269 -6.90 50.23 -11.11
CA LEU A 269 -6.98 49.37 -9.92
C LEU A 269 -7.54 50.15 -8.72
N VAL A 270 -8.50 49.55 -8.02
CA VAL A 270 -9.12 50.10 -6.81
C VAL A 270 -8.75 49.28 -5.59
N TYR A 271 -8.82 47.95 -5.70
CA TYR A 271 -8.61 47.03 -4.60
C TYR A 271 -8.25 45.64 -5.13
N GLY A 272 -7.45 44.89 -4.38
CA GLY A 272 -7.25 43.48 -4.66
C GLY A 272 -6.92 42.72 -3.39
N GLN A 273 -7.44 41.50 -3.29
CA GLN A 273 -7.17 40.60 -2.18
C GLN A 273 -7.15 39.16 -2.66
N ARG A 274 -6.37 38.34 -1.98
CA ARG A 274 -6.39 36.89 -2.13
C ARG A 274 -6.62 36.27 -0.76
N LYS A 275 -7.66 35.43 -0.65
CA LYS A 275 -8.05 34.75 0.59
C LYS A 275 -8.60 33.37 0.28
N ASP A 276 -8.21 32.37 1.06
CA ASP A 276 -8.64 30.96 0.92
C ASP A 276 -8.49 30.42 -0.50
N GLY A 277 -7.42 30.82 -1.21
CA GLY A 277 -7.20 30.40 -2.58
C GLY A 277 -8.06 31.12 -3.64
N VAL A 278 -8.88 32.10 -3.24
CA VAL A 278 -9.72 32.90 -4.12
C VAL A 278 -9.09 34.28 -4.34
N SER A 279 -8.82 34.59 -5.62
CA SER A 279 -8.34 35.89 -6.06
C SER A 279 -9.51 36.81 -6.36
N PHE A 280 -9.48 38.01 -5.79
CA PHE A 280 -10.46 39.06 -6.04
C PHE A 280 -9.75 40.38 -6.40
N ILE A 281 -10.02 40.93 -7.58
CA ILE A 281 -9.45 42.21 -8.04
C ILE A 281 -10.56 43.12 -8.53
N ARG A 282 -10.59 44.34 -8.00
CA ARG A 282 -11.52 45.41 -8.37
C ARG A 282 -10.80 46.52 -9.10
N TYR A 283 -11.33 46.90 -10.25
CA TYR A 283 -10.85 48.02 -11.05
C TYR A 283 -12.01 48.81 -11.64
N LYS A 284 -11.74 50.07 -11.97
CA LYS A 284 -12.68 50.98 -12.64
C LYS A 284 -12.25 51.20 -14.08
N ARG A 285 -13.23 51.28 -14.97
CA ARG A 285 -13.02 51.53 -16.39
C ARG A 285 -14.05 52.52 -16.94
N PRO A 286 -13.69 53.49 -17.79
CA PRO A 286 -14.67 54.40 -18.40
C PRO A 286 -15.53 53.67 -19.45
N LEU A 287 -16.80 54.04 -19.58
CA LEU A 287 -17.68 53.48 -20.63
C LEU A 287 -17.33 54.02 -22.03
N ARG A 288 -16.78 55.23 -22.06
CA ARG A 288 -16.22 55.86 -23.27
C ARG A 288 -14.84 56.40 -22.94
N SER A 289 -13.82 55.81 -23.54
CA SER A 289 -12.44 56.28 -23.43
C SER A 289 -12.17 57.45 -24.39
N ASN A 290 -11.10 58.18 -24.11
CA ASN A 290 -10.55 59.19 -25.02
C ASN A 290 -9.68 58.56 -26.11
N ASP A 291 -9.14 57.35 -25.89
CA ASP A 291 -8.56 56.55 -26.96
C ASP A 291 -9.70 55.91 -27.75
N THR A 292 -9.65 56.02 -29.08
CA THR A 292 -10.63 55.39 -29.98
C THR A 292 -9.99 54.34 -30.88
N SER A 293 -8.67 54.14 -30.76
CA SER A 293 -7.88 53.26 -31.61
C SER A 293 -7.80 51.84 -31.05
N TYR A 294 -7.75 51.73 -29.73
CA TYR A 294 -7.57 50.45 -29.01
C TYR A 294 -8.67 50.17 -27.98
N ASP A 295 -9.48 51.18 -27.66
CA ASP A 295 -10.62 51.06 -26.74
C ASP A 295 -11.97 50.93 -27.47
N LEU A 296 -12.82 50.03 -26.97
CA LEU A 296 -14.18 49.85 -27.42
C LEU A 296 -15.16 50.69 -26.59
N VAL A 297 -16.13 51.31 -27.28
CA VAL A 297 -17.22 52.03 -26.61
C VAL A 297 -18.20 51.02 -25.99
N ILE A 298 -18.39 51.12 -24.68
CA ILE A 298 -19.31 50.28 -23.92
C ILE A 298 -20.68 50.95 -23.87
N ASP A 299 -21.66 50.38 -24.58
CA ASP A 299 -23.06 50.79 -24.47
C ASP A 299 -23.73 50.03 -23.31
N PRO A 300 -24.09 50.71 -22.20
CA PRO A 300 -24.62 50.05 -21.02
C PRO A 300 -26.04 49.47 -21.22
N MET A 301 -26.75 49.83 -22.29
CA MET A 301 -28.09 49.31 -22.62
C MET A 301 -28.06 48.16 -23.64
N ALA A 302 -26.96 47.99 -24.37
CA ALA A 302 -26.84 47.00 -25.42
C ALA A 302 -26.41 45.62 -24.88
N ASN A 303 -26.86 44.57 -25.56
CA ASN A 303 -26.35 43.21 -25.33
C ASN A 303 -25.01 43.04 -26.07
N MET A 304 -23.91 43.40 -25.41
CA MET A 304 -22.57 43.31 -25.98
C MET A 304 -21.94 41.94 -25.71
N VAL A 305 -21.06 41.48 -26.60
CA VAL A 305 -20.31 40.23 -26.40
C VAL A 305 -19.08 40.54 -25.56
N VAL A 306 -18.96 39.84 -24.43
CA VAL A 306 -17.79 39.89 -23.54
C VAL A 306 -17.00 38.59 -23.65
N ILE A 307 -15.69 38.70 -23.51
CA ILE A 307 -14.71 37.61 -23.55
C ILE A 307 -13.96 37.56 -22.23
N TRP A 308 -13.55 36.37 -21.84
CA TRP A 308 -12.81 36.15 -20.60
C TRP A 308 -11.84 34.98 -20.73
N ALA A 309 -10.76 35.03 -19.97
CA ALA A 309 -9.76 33.95 -19.91
C ALA A 309 -9.06 33.92 -18.56
N ILE A 310 -8.58 32.73 -18.20
CA ILE A 310 -7.67 32.49 -17.07
C ILE A 310 -6.48 31.71 -17.59
N GLY A 311 -5.27 32.14 -17.25
CA GLY A 311 -4.04 31.44 -17.63
C GLY A 311 -2.87 31.84 -16.77
N LEU A 312 -1.70 31.24 -17.01
CA LEU A 312 -0.45 31.65 -16.35
C LEU A 312 -0.04 33.06 -16.80
N ILE A 313 0.50 33.85 -15.90
CA ILE A 313 1.09 35.15 -16.22
C ILE A 313 2.61 35.09 -16.12
N LYS A 314 3.31 35.59 -17.14
CA LYS A 314 4.76 35.73 -17.11
C LYS A 314 5.12 37.07 -16.42
N PRO A 315 5.98 37.07 -15.38
CA PRO A 315 6.44 38.32 -14.75
C PRO A 315 7.35 39.14 -15.68
N PRO A 316 7.50 40.45 -15.42
CA PRO A 316 8.39 41.30 -16.19
C PRO A 316 9.86 40.85 -16.08
N ASP A 317 10.61 40.99 -17.16
CA ASP A 317 12.05 40.69 -17.24
C ASP A 317 12.84 41.88 -17.82
N SER A 318 14.18 41.79 -17.84
CA SER A 318 15.06 42.86 -18.31
C SER A 318 14.82 43.30 -19.77
N LEU A 319 14.11 42.48 -20.56
CA LEU A 319 13.78 42.77 -21.96
C LEU A 319 12.31 43.20 -22.12
N ARG A 320 11.42 42.83 -21.19
CA ARG A 320 9.98 43.06 -21.25
C ARG A 320 9.47 43.55 -19.90
N PRO A 321 9.25 44.87 -19.70
CA PRO A 321 8.91 45.44 -18.40
C PRO A 321 7.41 45.31 -18.03
N PHE A 322 6.68 44.37 -18.65
CA PHE A 322 5.25 44.16 -18.44
C PHE A 322 4.95 42.70 -18.12
N TYR A 323 3.89 42.47 -17.34
CA TYR A 323 3.32 41.14 -17.15
C TYR A 323 2.69 40.66 -18.47
N LEU A 324 2.97 39.44 -18.91
CA LEU A 324 2.48 38.94 -20.19
C LEU A 324 1.58 37.72 -20.00
N PRO A 325 0.30 37.78 -20.44
CA PRO A 325 -0.57 36.62 -20.49
C PRO A 325 0.04 35.48 -21.32
N GLN A 326 0.19 34.30 -20.73
CA GLN A 326 0.53 33.09 -21.46
C GLN A 326 -0.75 32.39 -21.96
N ASN A 327 -0.57 31.29 -22.67
CA ASN A 327 -1.67 30.47 -23.18
C ASN A 327 -2.61 30.02 -22.03
N HIS A 328 -3.90 30.38 -22.14
CA HIS A 328 -4.95 30.04 -21.18
C HIS A 328 -5.44 28.59 -21.28
N GLY A 329 -4.95 27.81 -22.25
CA GLY A 329 -5.41 26.45 -22.51
C GLY A 329 -6.92 26.42 -22.76
N GLY A 330 -7.65 25.57 -22.04
CA GLY A 330 -9.11 25.43 -22.14
C GLY A 330 -9.94 26.38 -21.26
N SER A 331 -9.32 27.28 -20.49
CA SER A 331 -9.99 28.12 -19.49
C SER A 331 -10.38 29.49 -20.03
N PHE A 332 -11.25 29.53 -21.05
CA PHE A 332 -11.73 30.75 -21.68
C PHE A 332 -13.18 30.61 -22.13
N GLY A 333 -13.85 31.74 -22.39
CA GLY A 333 -15.22 31.73 -22.89
C GLY A 333 -15.70 33.11 -23.31
N HIS A 334 -16.95 33.15 -23.77
CA HIS A 334 -17.63 34.38 -24.14
C HIS A 334 -19.12 34.30 -23.78
N LEU A 335 -19.75 35.44 -23.53
CA LEU A 335 -21.20 35.55 -23.33
C LEU A 335 -21.72 36.92 -23.76
N LYS A 336 -23.04 37.07 -23.86
CA LYS A 336 -23.68 38.38 -24.09
C LYS A 336 -24.09 38.99 -22.75
N LEU A 337 -23.69 40.23 -22.51
CA LEU A 337 -23.92 40.93 -21.25
C LEU A 337 -24.60 42.27 -21.50
N ASN A 338 -25.69 42.53 -20.79
CA ASN A 338 -26.30 43.85 -20.63
C ASN A 338 -25.92 44.40 -19.26
N ILE A 339 -25.12 45.45 -19.23
CA ILE A 339 -24.51 45.96 -17.98
C ILE A 339 -25.53 46.66 -17.10
N SER A 340 -26.61 47.21 -17.67
CA SER A 340 -27.65 47.89 -16.88
C SER A 340 -28.74 46.95 -16.37
N GLU A 341 -28.75 45.70 -16.80
CA GLU A 341 -29.67 44.70 -16.28
C GLU A 341 -29.24 44.31 -14.85
N ARG A 342 -30.22 44.23 -13.93
CA ARG A 342 -29.96 43.72 -12.59
C ARG A 342 -29.94 42.21 -12.59
N VAL A 343 -28.75 41.64 -12.35
CA VAL A 343 -28.53 40.20 -12.32
C VAL A 343 -27.62 39.82 -11.16
N ASN A 344 -27.96 38.75 -10.46
CA ASN A 344 -27.11 38.19 -9.41
C ASN A 344 -27.17 36.66 -9.45
N ASP A 345 -26.38 36.07 -10.34
CA ASP A 345 -26.32 34.61 -10.54
C ASP A 345 -25.21 33.96 -9.69
N CYS A 346 -24.45 34.75 -8.94
CA CYS A 346 -23.32 34.28 -8.15
C CYS A 346 -23.77 33.85 -6.76
N LEU A 347 -24.31 32.64 -6.68
CA LEU A 347 -24.79 32.07 -5.42
C LEU A 347 -23.64 31.43 -4.64
N GLY A 348 -23.52 31.78 -3.35
CA GLY A 348 -22.60 31.13 -2.44
C GLY A 348 -21.13 31.52 -2.59
N PRO A 349 -20.28 31.11 -1.63
CA PRO A 349 -18.83 31.30 -1.72
C PRO A 349 -18.21 30.46 -2.85
N LEU A 350 -17.04 30.88 -3.32
CA LEU A 350 -16.17 30.04 -4.15
C LEU A 350 -15.32 29.14 -3.26
N ASP A 351 -15.21 27.87 -3.60
CA ASP A 351 -14.38 26.91 -2.87
C ASP A 351 -13.16 26.52 -3.72
N ALA A 352 -11.99 27.02 -3.35
CA ALA A 352 -10.74 26.68 -4.03
C ALA A 352 -10.26 25.29 -3.58
N LYS A 353 -9.74 24.50 -4.53
CA LYS A 353 -9.10 23.21 -4.22
C LYS A 353 -7.83 23.38 -3.37
N ASP A 354 -7.10 24.45 -3.65
CA ASP A 354 -5.91 24.85 -2.91
C ASP A 354 -6.24 26.14 -2.15
N LYS A 355 -6.34 26.02 -0.83
CA LYS A 355 -6.63 27.13 0.10
C LYS A 355 -5.37 27.66 0.76
N GLU A 356 -4.23 27.03 0.52
CA GLU A 356 -2.96 27.39 1.13
C GLU A 356 -2.36 28.54 0.32
N ASP A 357 -2.62 29.77 0.76
CA ASP A 357 -1.97 30.95 0.19
C ASP A 357 -0.52 31.14 0.72
N GLN A 358 -0.04 30.19 1.54
CA GLN A 358 1.27 30.24 2.16
C GLN A 358 2.34 29.63 1.29
N ASP A 359 3.56 30.12 1.50
CA ASP A 359 4.74 29.49 0.94
C ASP A 359 4.88 28.04 1.41
N ILE A 360 5.31 27.16 0.50
CA ILE A 360 5.69 25.78 0.84
C ILE A 360 7.21 25.73 0.99
N VAL A 361 7.67 25.10 2.08
CA VAL A 361 9.07 24.76 2.31
C VAL A 361 9.20 23.25 2.40
N ILE A 362 9.90 22.66 1.43
CA ILE A 362 10.19 21.22 1.42
C ILE A 362 11.51 21.02 2.17
N ALA A 363 11.47 20.18 3.21
CA ALA A 363 12.64 19.88 4.02
C ALA A 363 13.57 18.90 3.28
N ASP A 364 14.76 19.38 2.91
CA ASP A 364 15.82 18.54 2.33
C ASP A 364 16.74 18.01 3.45
N LYS A 365 17.18 16.76 3.33
CA LYS A 365 18.19 16.12 4.19
C LYS A 365 19.51 16.92 4.27
N LYS A 366 19.85 17.72 3.26
CA LYS A 366 21.14 18.42 3.17
C LYS A 366 21.16 19.81 3.82
N GLU A 367 20.04 20.52 3.83
CA GLU A 367 19.99 21.93 4.26
C GLU A 367 19.18 22.09 5.55
N PRO A 368 19.73 22.71 6.60
CA PRO A 368 18.99 22.95 7.82
C PRO A 368 17.90 23.99 7.60
N LEU A 369 16.71 23.74 8.14
CA LEU A 369 15.63 24.71 8.21
C LEU A 369 15.96 25.75 9.28
N VAL A 370 16.18 27.00 8.86
CA VAL A 370 16.47 28.10 9.78
C VAL A 370 15.16 28.65 10.31
N VAL A 371 14.95 28.52 11.62
CA VAL A 371 13.75 28.98 12.32
C VAL A 371 14.07 30.26 13.06
N SER A 372 13.42 31.36 12.69
CA SER A 372 13.55 32.66 13.34
C SER A 372 12.16 33.22 13.67
N THR A 373 12.11 34.46 14.14
CA THR A 373 10.84 35.11 14.48
C THR A 373 10.74 36.51 13.91
N GLY A 374 9.53 36.93 13.57
CA GLY A 374 9.24 38.26 13.03
C GLY A 374 7.79 38.68 13.28
N PRO A 375 7.41 39.90 12.88
CA PRO A 375 6.03 40.38 13.02
C PRO A 375 5.07 39.60 12.11
N ALA A 376 3.83 39.38 12.56
CA ALA A 376 2.81 38.74 11.73
C ALA A 376 2.23 39.74 10.71
N LEU A 377 2.41 39.48 9.42
CA LEU A 377 1.87 40.31 8.34
C LEU A 377 0.72 39.57 7.64
N HIS A 378 0.96 38.33 7.22
CA HIS A 378 0.04 37.49 6.46
C HIS A 378 -0.19 36.13 7.12
N TYR A 379 -0.21 36.09 8.46
CA TYR A 379 -0.39 34.85 9.22
C TYR A 379 -1.65 34.07 8.78
N PRO A 380 -1.52 32.78 8.44
CA PRO A 380 -2.62 32.00 7.84
C PRO A 380 -3.81 31.71 8.76
N ASN A 381 -3.68 31.90 10.08
CA ASN A 381 -4.76 31.71 11.04
C ASN A 381 -5.04 33.00 11.83
N PRO A 382 -5.81 33.94 11.26
CA PRO A 382 -6.23 35.14 11.95
C PRO A 382 -7.11 34.83 13.19
N PRO A 383 -7.16 35.68 14.22
CA PRO A 383 -6.49 36.99 14.30
C PRO A 383 -4.96 36.85 14.38
N ASN A 384 -4.26 37.85 13.82
CA ASN A 384 -2.80 37.83 13.74
C ASN A 384 -2.19 38.13 15.12
N PRO A 385 -1.28 37.29 15.64
CA PRO A 385 -0.52 37.61 16.84
C PRO A 385 0.52 38.73 16.54
N SER A 386 1.21 39.22 17.56
CA SER A 386 2.26 40.24 17.37
C SER A 386 3.54 39.71 16.71
N LYS A 387 3.85 38.43 16.93
CA LYS A 387 5.09 37.76 16.50
C LYS A 387 4.79 36.32 16.10
N VAL A 388 5.40 35.85 15.01
CA VAL A 388 5.26 34.48 14.46
C VAL A 388 6.62 33.88 14.12
N LEU A 389 6.65 32.58 13.90
CA LEU A 389 7.79 31.83 13.41
C LEU A 389 7.97 32.06 11.91
N TYR A 390 9.22 32.32 11.54
CA TYR A 390 9.67 32.36 10.16
C TYR A 390 10.55 31.16 9.91
N VAL A 391 10.36 30.47 8.79
CA VAL A 391 11.21 29.35 8.37
C VAL A 391 11.85 29.70 7.04
N ASN A 392 13.18 29.70 6.97
CA ASN A 392 13.94 30.13 5.79
C ASN A 392 13.50 31.51 5.26
N LYS A 393 13.25 32.45 6.20
CA LYS A 393 12.77 33.83 5.95
C LYS A 393 11.34 33.96 5.40
N LYS A 394 10.58 32.87 5.36
CA LYS A 394 9.15 32.88 4.99
C LYS A 394 8.30 32.88 6.24
N GLU A 395 7.22 33.67 6.24
CA GLU A 395 6.30 33.80 7.38
C GLU A 395 5.44 32.53 7.50
N ALA A 396 5.53 31.82 8.62
CA ALA A 396 4.72 30.64 8.95
C ALA A 396 4.36 29.72 7.74
N PRO A 397 5.35 29.28 6.91
CA PRO A 397 5.09 28.51 5.70
C PRO A 397 4.53 27.12 6.02
N LEU A 398 3.90 26.48 5.04
CA LEU A 398 3.61 25.04 5.10
C LEU A 398 4.92 24.27 4.97
N LEU A 399 5.25 23.46 5.98
CA LEU A 399 6.42 22.59 5.92
C LEU A 399 6.03 21.24 5.33
N ARG A 400 6.81 20.72 4.38
CA ARG A 400 6.65 19.34 3.90
C ARG A 400 7.86 18.52 4.30
N VAL A 401 7.65 17.46 5.05
CA VAL A 401 8.69 16.56 5.57
C VAL A 401 8.40 15.11 5.18
N GLU A 402 9.44 14.31 4.98
CA GLU A 402 9.31 12.91 4.58
C GLU A 402 9.56 11.98 5.77
N ARG A 403 8.72 10.96 5.94
CA ARG A 403 8.90 9.95 6.99
C ARG A 403 10.20 9.17 6.79
N GLY A 404 10.93 8.96 7.89
CA GLY A 404 12.23 8.28 7.89
C GLY A 404 13.40 9.17 7.45
N VAL A 405 13.15 10.35 6.89
CA VAL A 405 14.20 11.27 6.45
C VAL A 405 14.54 12.25 7.59
N PRO A 406 15.79 12.28 8.09
CA PRO A 406 16.18 13.21 9.13
C PRO A 406 16.27 14.64 8.58
N VAL A 407 15.46 15.53 9.15
CA VAL A 407 15.42 16.96 8.90
C VAL A 407 16.16 17.70 10.01
N LYS A 408 17.03 18.64 9.64
CA LYS A 408 17.75 19.49 10.60
C LYS A 408 17.03 20.82 10.77
N PHE A 409 16.90 21.28 12.01
CA PHE A 409 16.35 22.58 12.37
C PHE A 409 17.42 23.39 13.11
N SER A 410 17.65 24.62 12.63
CA SER A 410 18.54 25.60 13.27
C SER A 410 17.68 26.68 13.92
N ILE A 411 17.51 26.61 15.24
CA ILE A 411 16.61 27.51 15.98
C ILE A 411 17.32 28.79 16.38
N GLN A 412 16.81 29.90 15.90
CA GLN A 412 17.32 31.28 16.05
C GLN A 412 16.17 32.25 16.42
N ALA A 413 15.18 31.75 17.16
CA ALA A 413 13.91 32.42 17.45
C ALA A 413 13.91 33.31 18.71
N GLY A 414 14.94 33.20 19.56
CA GLY A 414 15.02 33.85 20.87
C GLY A 414 14.76 32.89 22.03
N HIS A 415 15.05 33.34 23.25
CA HIS A 415 14.81 32.58 24.49
C HIS A 415 13.33 32.59 24.93
N ASP A 416 12.50 33.42 24.31
CA ASP A 416 11.06 33.50 24.54
C ASP A 416 10.26 32.56 23.62
N VAL A 417 10.94 31.77 22.78
CA VAL A 417 10.32 30.96 21.74
C VAL A 417 11.03 29.60 21.64
N ALA A 418 10.35 28.56 22.13
CA ALA A 418 10.80 27.18 22.03
C ALA A 418 10.01 26.44 20.94
N LEU A 419 10.70 25.95 19.89
CA LEU A 419 10.04 25.22 18.79
C LEU A 419 9.60 23.82 19.24
N TYR A 420 8.39 23.44 18.87
CA TYR A 420 7.98 22.04 18.96
C TYR A 420 6.96 21.69 17.87
N VAL A 421 6.85 20.38 17.57
CA VAL A 421 5.87 19.83 16.65
C VAL A 421 4.84 19.05 17.46
N THR A 422 3.57 19.37 17.25
CA THR A 422 2.45 18.92 18.06
C THR A 422 1.23 18.55 17.22
N SER A 423 0.30 17.79 17.82
CA SER A 423 -1.03 17.55 17.25
C SER A 423 -1.97 18.76 17.38
N ASP A 424 -1.64 19.74 18.22
CA ASP A 424 -2.49 20.90 18.50
C ASP A 424 -2.24 22.06 17.52
N PRO A 425 -3.29 22.60 16.86
CA PRO A 425 -3.13 23.66 15.87
C PRO A 425 -2.76 25.02 16.45
N LEU A 426 -2.91 25.23 17.76
CA LEU A 426 -2.69 26.52 18.43
C LEU A 426 -1.32 26.61 19.07
N GLY A 427 -0.77 25.52 19.60
CA GLY A 427 0.44 25.55 20.40
C GLY A 427 0.25 26.25 21.76
N GLY A 428 1.37 26.75 22.31
CA GLY A 428 1.38 27.46 23.59
C GLY A 428 1.08 26.57 24.80
N ASN A 429 1.49 25.29 24.74
CA ASN A 429 1.22 24.25 25.74
C ASN A 429 -0.29 24.04 25.97
N ALA A 430 -0.85 23.08 25.26
CA ALA A 430 -2.29 22.79 25.26
C ALA A 430 -2.85 22.48 26.65
N THR A 431 -2.00 21.97 27.56
CA THR A 431 -2.37 21.66 28.95
C THR A 431 -2.84 22.91 29.70
N LEU A 432 -2.26 24.09 29.41
CA LEU A 432 -2.67 25.36 30.01
C LEU A 432 -4.08 25.79 29.58
N ARG A 433 -4.58 25.23 28.48
CA ARG A 433 -5.93 25.45 27.94
C ARG A 433 -6.88 24.29 28.22
N ASN A 434 -6.58 23.43 29.20
CA ASN A 434 -7.35 22.21 29.52
C ASN A 434 -7.54 21.28 28.32
N SER A 435 -6.58 21.23 27.41
CA SER A 435 -6.60 20.40 26.20
C SER A 435 -5.42 19.42 26.21
N SER A 436 -5.56 18.27 25.57
CA SER A 436 -4.48 17.28 25.41
C SER A 436 -3.78 17.46 24.07
N GLU A 437 -2.46 17.33 24.05
CA GLU A 437 -1.66 17.30 22.82
C GLU A 437 -0.64 16.17 22.83
N ILE A 438 -0.23 15.74 21.64
CA ILE A 438 0.88 14.80 21.44
C ILE A 438 2.04 15.60 20.87
N ILE A 439 3.19 15.57 21.54
CA ILE A 439 4.43 16.19 21.08
C ILE A 439 5.23 15.16 20.27
N TYR A 440 5.48 15.47 19.01
CA TYR A 440 6.25 14.61 18.09
C TYR A 440 7.74 14.96 18.04
N PHE A 441 8.08 16.23 18.32
CA PHE A 441 9.44 16.74 18.26
C PHE A 441 9.58 18.08 18.99
N GLY A 442 10.79 18.42 19.42
CA GLY A 442 11.09 19.66 20.12
C GLY A 442 10.60 19.66 21.58
N GLY A 443 10.53 20.84 22.19
CA GLY A 443 10.21 20.99 23.60
C GLY A 443 10.83 22.25 24.21
N PRO A 444 10.84 22.39 25.55
CA PRO A 444 11.37 23.58 26.23
C PRO A 444 12.82 23.89 25.90
N GLU A 445 13.65 22.88 25.60
CA GLU A 445 15.07 23.07 25.27
C GLU A 445 15.31 23.50 23.81
N ALA A 446 14.26 23.58 22.99
CA ALA A 446 14.34 23.97 21.59
C ALA A 446 14.31 25.49 21.39
N GLU A 447 15.08 26.23 22.19
CA GLU A 447 15.26 27.68 22.13
C GLU A 447 16.65 28.00 21.63
N GLY A 448 16.82 29.06 20.85
CA GLY A 448 18.15 29.46 20.36
C GLY A 448 18.16 30.87 19.79
N VAL A 449 19.35 31.48 19.71
CA VAL A 449 19.53 32.85 19.22
C VAL A 449 20.41 32.86 17.98
N GLN A 450 20.37 33.93 17.19
CA GLN A 450 21.17 34.02 15.95
C GLN A 450 22.69 33.87 16.19
N ALA A 451 23.18 34.30 17.37
CA ALA A 451 24.60 34.19 17.74
C ALA A 451 25.00 32.77 18.20
N ASP A 452 24.03 31.98 18.66
CA ASP A 452 24.22 30.61 19.18
C ASP A 452 22.96 29.80 18.87
N PRO A 453 22.81 29.31 17.63
CA PRO A 453 21.63 28.59 17.19
C PRO A 453 21.57 27.20 17.84
N THR A 454 20.37 26.80 18.23
CA THR A 454 20.13 25.44 18.73
C THR A 454 19.80 24.52 17.56
N GLU A 455 20.65 23.53 17.35
CA GLU A 455 20.49 22.54 16.27
C GLU A 455 19.74 21.31 16.78
N LEU A 456 18.64 20.97 16.12
CA LEU A 456 17.84 19.79 16.42
C LEU A 456 17.62 18.97 15.16
N VAL A 457 17.45 17.66 15.32
CA VAL A 457 17.19 16.74 14.20
C VAL A 457 15.92 15.98 14.46
N TRP A 458 15.00 16.03 13.50
CA TRP A 458 13.76 15.27 13.54
C TRP A 458 13.70 14.32 12.35
N ALA A 459 13.47 13.04 12.60
CA ALA A 459 13.06 12.10 11.58
C ALA A 459 11.62 11.67 11.91
N PRO A 460 10.60 12.19 11.19
CA PRO A 460 9.22 11.76 11.40
C PRO A 460 9.14 10.26 11.23
N ASP A 461 8.60 9.56 12.23
CA ASP A 461 8.47 8.11 12.17
C ASP A 461 7.18 7.72 11.41
N ARG A 462 7.00 6.41 11.21
CA ARG A 462 5.78 5.87 10.59
C ARG A 462 4.48 6.17 11.36
N ASN A 463 4.59 6.55 12.64
CA ASN A 463 3.45 6.79 13.52
C ASN A 463 3.00 8.25 13.50
N THR A 464 3.86 9.15 13.01
CA THR A 464 3.55 10.57 12.86
C THR A 464 2.40 10.72 11.85
N PRO A 465 1.29 11.41 12.19
CA PRO A 465 0.16 11.65 11.28
C PRO A 465 0.57 12.43 10.03
N ASP A 466 -0.25 12.36 8.96
CA ASP A 466 0.01 13.10 7.70
C ASP A 466 -0.04 14.62 7.89
N LEU A 467 -0.75 15.09 8.92
CA LEU A 467 -0.82 16.49 9.30
C LEU A 467 -0.50 16.65 10.79
N VAL A 468 0.53 17.44 11.08
CA VAL A 468 0.88 17.92 12.42
C VAL A 468 1.16 19.43 12.35
N TYR A 469 1.46 20.07 13.47
CA TYR A 469 1.66 21.52 13.53
C TYR A 469 2.99 21.84 14.20
N TYR A 470 3.74 22.78 13.65
CA TYR A 470 4.92 23.33 14.32
C TYR A 470 4.52 24.63 14.98
N GLN A 471 4.83 24.78 16.26
CA GLN A 471 4.39 25.90 17.09
C GLN A 471 5.47 26.32 18.08
N SER A 472 5.21 27.41 18.80
CA SER A 472 5.97 27.75 20.01
C SER A 472 5.32 27.10 21.22
N LEU A 473 6.13 26.51 22.10
CA LEU A 473 5.64 25.90 23.33
C LEU A 473 5.13 26.94 24.33
N TYR A 474 5.65 28.17 24.29
CA TYR A 474 5.32 29.21 25.26
C TYR A 474 4.19 30.14 24.83
N VAL A 475 4.05 30.37 23.52
CA VAL A 475 3.11 31.36 22.98
C VAL A 475 2.26 30.68 21.90
N PRO A 476 0.92 30.77 21.99
CA PRO A 476 0.05 30.18 20.99
C PRO A 476 0.09 30.97 19.67
N LYS A 477 -0.30 30.29 18.59
CA LYS A 477 -0.48 30.79 17.22
C LYS A 477 0.78 31.38 16.60
N MET A 478 1.95 30.78 16.84
CA MET A 478 3.20 31.28 16.27
C MET A 478 3.62 30.59 14.96
N GLY A 479 3.29 29.33 14.76
CA GLY A 479 3.64 28.56 13.56
C GLY A 479 2.41 28.04 12.81
N TRP A 480 2.63 27.05 11.95
CA TRP A 480 1.61 26.54 11.04
C TRP A 480 1.69 25.01 10.90
N LYS A 481 1.26 24.49 9.75
CA LYS A 481 1.14 23.07 9.46
C LYS A 481 2.47 22.46 9.00
N VAL A 482 2.63 21.19 9.32
CA VAL A 482 3.61 20.29 8.73
C VAL A 482 2.85 19.16 8.03
N GLU A 483 3.03 19.07 6.73
CA GLU A 483 2.59 17.96 5.90
C GLU A 483 3.65 16.85 5.93
N VAL A 484 3.29 15.71 6.50
CA VAL A 484 4.18 14.55 6.62
C VAL A 484 3.82 13.56 5.51
N VAL A 485 4.71 13.44 4.54
CA VAL A 485 4.53 12.54 3.39
C VAL A 485 5.35 11.26 3.60
N ASP A 486 4.91 10.16 3.01
CA ASP A 486 5.67 8.92 3.05
C ASP A 486 6.90 9.03 2.16
N GLY A 487 8.07 8.71 2.72
CA GLY A 487 9.30 8.51 1.97
C GLY A 487 9.35 7.13 1.30
N GLY A 488 10.54 6.72 0.83
CA GLY A 488 10.75 5.34 0.42
C GLY A 488 10.62 4.38 1.60
N LEU A 489 10.06 3.18 1.40
CA LEU A 489 10.06 2.14 2.43
C LEU A 489 11.47 1.84 2.98
N SER A 490 12.51 2.06 2.18
CA SER A 490 13.91 1.95 2.61
C SER A 490 14.34 3.01 3.63
N ASP A 491 13.69 4.17 3.65
CA ASP A 491 13.98 5.25 4.60
C ASP A 491 13.21 5.04 5.91
N MET A 492 12.06 4.37 5.86
CA MET A 492 11.20 4.10 7.03
C MET A 492 11.59 2.85 7.82
N TYR A 493 12.28 1.88 7.19
CA TYR A 493 12.64 0.60 7.80
C TYR A 493 14.15 0.36 7.79
N ASN A 494 14.69 -0.18 8.89
CA ASN A 494 16.13 -0.37 9.07
C ASN A 494 16.71 -1.48 8.19
N SER A 495 15.89 -2.43 7.75
CA SER A 495 16.32 -3.61 7.02
C SER A 495 15.33 -3.97 5.94
N SER A 496 15.83 -4.51 4.83
CA SER A 496 15.02 -4.93 3.69
C SER A 496 15.64 -6.11 2.99
N VAL A 497 14.81 -6.99 2.43
CA VAL A 497 15.27 -8.10 1.60
C VAL A 497 14.28 -8.40 0.48
N SER A 498 14.80 -8.87 -0.64
CA SER A 498 14.00 -9.39 -1.73
C SER A 498 13.70 -10.87 -1.48
N LEU A 499 12.42 -11.24 -1.49
CA LEU A 499 12.00 -12.64 -1.38
C LEU A 499 12.16 -13.37 -2.72
N ASP A 500 12.06 -14.70 -2.73
CA ASP A 500 12.32 -15.58 -3.89
C ASP A 500 11.64 -15.05 -5.17
N ASP A 501 12.34 -15.18 -6.31
CA ASP A 501 11.99 -14.62 -7.63
C ASP A 501 11.93 -13.06 -7.71
N GLN A 502 12.38 -12.33 -6.68
CA GLN A 502 12.40 -10.85 -6.61
C GLN A 502 11.03 -10.19 -6.84
N GLN A 503 9.93 -10.88 -6.50
CA GLN A 503 8.58 -10.36 -6.76
C GLN A 503 7.94 -9.67 -5.55
N VAL A 504 8.51 -9.85 -4.36
CA VAL A 504 8.05 -9.21 -3.13
C VAL A 504 9.27 -8.72 -2.36
N MET A 505 9.24 -7.46 -1.97
CA MET A 505 10.22 -6.85 -1.07
C MET A 505 9.67 -6.83 0.35
N LEU A 506 10.41 -7.39 1.29
CA LEU A 506 10.09 -7.40 2.71
C LEU A 506 10.99 -6.41 3.45
N PHE A 507 10.39 -5.52 4.24
CA PHE A 507 11.06 -4.52 5.05
C PHE A 507 10.71 -4.76 6.52
N TRP A 508 11.66 -4.52 7.42
CA TRP A 508 11.38 -4.62 8.84
C TRP A 508 12.27 -3.72 9.70
N THR A 509 11.74 -3.40 10.87
CA THR A 509 12.46 -2.75 11.97
C THR A 509 12.16 -3.51 13.25
N LEU A 510 13.22 -3.95 13.93
CA LEU A 510 13.13 -4.61 15.22
C LEU A 510 13.12 -3.59 16.34
N SER A 511 12.30 -3.84 17.36
CA SER A 511 12.30 -3.16 18.66
C SER A 511 12.42 -4.23 19.76
N ASP A 512 12.60 -3.82 21.01
CA ASP A 512 12.87 -4.74 22.12
C ASP A 512 11.79 -5.84 22.31
N SER A 513 10.52 -5.51 22.04
CA SER A 513 9.38 -6.44 22.22
C SER A 513 8.48 -6.61 20.99
N SER A 514 8.78 -5.94 19.88
CA SER A 514 7.92 -5.92 18.69
C SER A 514 8.72 -5.85 17.40
N ILE A 515 8.07 -6.24 16.31
CA ILE A 515 8.59 -6.10 14.95
C ILE A 515 7.60 -5.31 14.11
N SER A 516 8.13 -4.34 13.37
CA SER A 516 7.39 -3.58 12.36
C SER A 516 7.74 -4.16 11.01
N ILE A 517 6.74 -4.48 10.20
CA ILE A 517 6.92 -5.16 8.91
C ILE A 517 6.17 -4.37 7.84
N ALA A 518 6.83 -4.16 6.71
CA ALA A 518 6.17 -3.81 5.46
C ALA A 518 6.49 -4.84 4.38
N ALA A 519 5.51 -5.18 3.56
CA ALA A 519 5.71 -5.99 2.37
C ALA A 519 5.12 -5.27 1.16
N ARG A 520 5.92 -5.19 0.09
CA ARG A 520 5.55 -4.56 -1.17
C ARG A 520 5.67 -5.57 -2.30
N GLY A 521 4.62 -5.70 -3.10
CA GLY A 521 4.68 -6.47 -4.34
C GLY A 521 5.42 -5.70 -5.45
N GLU A 522 5.99 -6.42 -6.41
CA GLU A 522 6.57 -5.84 -7.63
C GLU A 522 5.63 -5.98 -8.85
N LYS A 523 4.44 -6.57 -8.63
CA LYS A 523 3.43 -6.80 -9.66
C LYS A 523 2.06 -6.28 -9.22
N LYS A 524 1.26 -5.92 -10.23
CA LYS A 524 -0.13 -5.55 -10.03
C LYS A 524 -0.90 -6.74 -9.45
N SER A 525 -1.60 -6.51 -8.34
CA SER A 525 -2.36 -7.53 -7.62
C SER A 525 -3.54 -6.88 -6.89
N GLY A 526 -4.58 -7.65 -6.60
CA GLY A 526 -5.68 -7.21 -5.74
C GLY A 526 -5.42 -7.45 -4.26
N TYR A 527 -4.53 -8.40 -3.94
CA TYR A 527 -4.00 -8.58 -2.59
C TYR A 527 -2.55 -9.07 -2.62
N LEU A 528 -1.84 -8.78 -1.53
CA LEU A 528 -0.53 -9.33 -1.21
C LEU A 528 -0.65 -10.11 0.11
N ALA A 529 -0.12 -11.33 0.13
CA ALA A 529 -0.06 -12.17 1.30
C ALA A 529 1.38 -12.53 1.64
N ILE A 530 1.77 -12.37 2.91
CA ILE A 530 3.03 -12.87 3.46
C ILE A 530 2.73 -13.92 4.52
N GLY A 531 3.43 -15.05 4.50
CA GLY A 531 3.22 -16.16 5.42
C GLY A 531 4.49 -16.53 6.17
N PHE A 532 4.37 -16.82 7.46
CA PHE A 532 5.45 -17.36 8.28
C PHE A 532 5.26 -18.88 8.41
N GLY A 533 6.13 -19.62 7.74
CA GLY A 533 6.02 -21.07 7.60
C GLY A 533 6.93 -21.65 6.53
N ARG A 534 6.97 -22.99 6.43
CA ARG A 534 7.76 -23.72 5.40
C ARG A 534 7.02 -23.86 4.07
N GLY A 535 5.71 -23.65 4.07
CA GLY A 535 4.81 -23.78 2.94
C GLY A 535 3.42 -23.28 3.35
N MET A 536 2.45 -23.36 2.43
CA MET A 536 1.10 -22.83 2.68
C MET A 536 0.43 -23.49 3.91
N VAL A 537 0.48 -24.81 3.99
CA VAL A 537 -0.08 -25.57 5.12
C VAL A 537 0.78 -25.37 6.37
N ASN A 538 0.13 -25.13 7.51
CA ASN A 538 0.72 -24.78 8.80
C ASN A 538 1.52 -23.46 8.75
N SER A 539 0.95 -22.41 8.16
CA SER A 539 1.54 -21.07 8.14
C SER A 539 0.60 -20.00 8.68
N TYR A 540 1.19 -19.02 9.36
CA TYR A 540 0.50 -17.80 9.79
C TYR A 540 0.64 -16.75 8.70
N VAL A 541 -0.47 -16.27 8.17
CA VAL A 541 -0.49 -15.43 6.98
C VAL A 541 -1.12 -14.08 7.28
N TYR A 542 -0.51 -13.04 6.72
CA TYR A 542 -0.97 -11.66 6.77
C TYR A 542 -1.35 -11.27 5.35
N VAL A 543 -2.60 -10.89 5.14
CA VAL A 543 -3.11 -10.53 3.83
C VAL A 543 -3.52 -9.06 3.83
N GLY A 544 -2.94 -8.29 2.91
CA GLY A 544 -3.28 -6.89 2.68
C GLY A 544 -4.00 -6.71 1.34
N TRP A 545 -5.11 -5.97 1.34
CA TRP A 545 -5.86 -5.60 0.14
C TRP A 545 -6.55 -4.24 0.32
N VAL A 546 -7.04 -3.67 -0.78
CA VAL A 546 -7.88 -2.48 -0.76
C VAL A 546 -9.31 -2.90 -1.07
N ASP A 547 -10.26 -2.54 -0.21
CA ASP A 547 -11.67 -2.88 -0.40
C ASP A 547 -12.36 -2.01 -1.47
N GLU A 548 -13.62 -2.32 -1.79
CA GLU A 548 -14.39 -1.57 -2.81
C GLU A 548 -14.61 -0.10 -2.44
N SER A 549 -14.50 0.26 -1.16
CA SER A 549 -14.59 1.63 -0.68
C SER A 549 -13.26 2.40 -0.77
N GLY A 550 -12.20 1.74 -1.25
CA GLY A 550 -10.86 2.32 -1.35
C GLY A 550 -10.08 2.27 -0.03
N VAL A 551 -10.59 1.59 1.00
CA VAL A 551 -9.93 1.48 2.31
C VAL A 551 -9.01 0.27 2.31
N GLY A 552 -7.74 0.49 2.63
CA GLY A 552 -6.76 -0.57 2.81
C GLY A 552 -6.98 -1.35 4.11
N ARG A 553 -7.00 -2.68 4.02
CA ARG A 553 -7.14 -3.60 5.14
C ARG A 553 -5.95 -4.56 5.20
N VAL A 554 -5.61 -4.99 6.41
CA VAL A 554 -4.68 -6.12 6.63
C VAL A 554 -5.27 -7.01 7.71
N ASN A 555 -5.49 -8.28 7.38
CA ASN A 555 -6.01 -9.29 8.31
C ASN A 555 -5.07 -10.48 8.44
N THR A 556 -5.19 -11.19 9.56
CA THR A 556 -4.38 -12.35 9.92
C THR A 556 -5.15 -13.64 9.78
N TYR A 557 -4.45 -14.69 9.32
CA TYR A 557 -5.03 -16.00 9.05
C TYR A 557 -4.09 -17.12 9.48
N TRP A 558 -4.64 -18.28 9.82
CA TRP A 558 -3.95 -19.54 9.99
C TRP A 558 -4.42 -20.53 8.92
N ILE A 559 -3.49 -21.17 8.24
CA ILE A 559 -3.80 -22.10 7.15
C ILE A 559 -3.45 -23.53 7.57
N ASP A 560 -4.42 -24.43 7.61
CA ASP A 560 -4.23 -25.86 7.93
C ASP A 560 -4.43 -26.81 6.74
N GLY A 561 -4.75 -26.26 5.57
CA GLY A 561 -4.94 -27.00 4.32
C GLY A 561 -4.71 -26.16 3.07
N ARG A 562 -5.30 -26.55 1.93
CA ARG A 562 -5.09 -25.88 0.63
C ARG A 562 -6.37 -25.34 0.02
N ASP A 563 -7.52 -25.72 0.56
CA ASP A 563 -8.80 -25.22 0.09
C ASP A 563 -9.17 -23.92 0.80
N ALA A 564 -10.09 -23.15 0.22
CA ALA A 564 -10.51 -21.86 0.78
C ALA A 564 -11.13 -22.00 2.19
N LEU A 565 -11.68 -23.17 2.52
CA LEU A 565 -12.26 -23.49 3.84
C LEU A 565 -11.20 -23.75 4.91
N ASP A 566 -9.94 -23.99 4.51
CA ASP A 566 -8.83 -24.28 5.41
C ASP A 566 -8.04 -23.01 5.80
N VAL A 567 -8.58 -21.84 5.44
CA VAL A 567 -8.03 -20.53 5.77
C VAL A 567 -8.86 -19.93 6.89
N HIS A 568 -8.35 -19.99 8.11
CA HIS A 568 -9.07 -19.58 9.32
C HIS A 568 -8.63 -18.17 9.72
N PRO A 569 -9.54 -17.20 9.88
CA PRO A 569 -9.17 -15.88 10.38
C PRO A 569 -8.65 -15.99 11.82
N THR A 570 -7.60 -15.24 12.13
CA THR A 570 -7.01 -15.14 13.47
C THR A 570 -7.09 -13.71 13.97
N ASN A 571 -6.96 -13.50 15.28
CA ASN A 571 -6.99 -12.17 15.88
C ASN A 571 -5.69 -11.86 16.64
N GLU A 572 -4.68 -11.38 15.90
CA GLU A 572 -3.45 -10.87 16.49
C GLU A 572 -3.57 -9.36 16.85
N ASN A 573 -2.87 -8.93 17.91
CA ASN A 573 -2.82 -7.52 18.32
C ASN A 573 -1.91 -6.71 17.38
N LEU A 574 -2.41 -6.44 16.17
CA LEU A 574 -1.74 -5.61 15.19
C LEU A 574 -1.97 -4.13 15.50
N THR A 575 -0.90 -3.36 15.42
CA THR A 575 -0.93 -1.89 15.53
C THR A 575 -0.36 -1.28 14.26
N TYR A 576 -0.73 -0.04 13.95
CA TYR A 576 -0.25 0.68 12.77
C TYR A 576 -0.51 -0.06 11.45
N VAL A 577 -1.71 -0.61 11.32
CA VAL A 577 -2.13 -1.34 10.12
C VAL A 577 -2.42 -0.35 8.99
N ARG A 578 -1.68 -0.47 7.90
CA ARG A 578 -1.89 0.30 6.66
C ARG A 578 -1.78 -0.63 5.46
N CYS A 579 -2.63 -0.42 4.47
CA CYS A 579 -2.49 -1.06 3.17
C CYS A 579 -2.77 -0.01 2.08
N LYS A 580 -1.89 0.11 1.10
CA LYS A 580 -2.01 1.06 0.00
C LYS A 580 -1.86 0.35 -1.33
N SER A 581 -2.57 0.84 -2.35
CA SER A 581 -2.48 0.37 -3.73
C SER A 581 -2.00 1.51 -4.62
N GLU A 582 -0.73 1.48 -5.03
CA GLU A 582 -0.16 2.47 -5.95
C GLU A 582 0.05 1.83 -7.32
N ASN A 583 -0.61 2.35 -8.36
CA ASN A 583 -0.56 1.79 -9.72
C ASN A 583 -0.96 0.29 -9.79
N GLY A 584 -1.76 -0.17 -8.83
CA GLY A 584 -2.18 -1.57 -8.68
C GLY A 584 -1.19 -2.46 -7.93
N ILE A 585 -0.09 -1.92 -7.43
CA ILE A 585 0.85 -2.61 -6.56
C ILE A 585 0.40 -2.45 -5.11
N ILE A 586 0.24 -3.57 -4.41
CA ILE A 586 -0.13 -3.58 -3.00
C ILE A 586 1.12 -3.47 -2.12
N THR A 587 1.05 -2.55 -1.16
CA THR A 587 1.97 -2.44 -0.02
C THR A 587 1.16 -2.57 1.26
N LEU A 588 1.52 -3.54 2.10
CA LEU A 588 0.92 -3.74 3.42
C LEU A 588 1.95 -3.44 4.50
N GLU A 589 1.51 -2.85 5.60
CA GLU A 589 2.32 -2.44 6.73
C GLU A 589 1.59 -2.74 8.04
N PHE A 590 2.31 -3.26 9.03
CA PHE A 590 1.79 -3.49 10.37
C PHE A 590 2.91 -3.64 11.39
N THR A 591 2.59 -3.44 12.66
CA THR A 591 3.46 -3.73 13.80
C THR A 591 2.82 -4.79 14.68
N ARG A 592 3.60 -5.81 15.07
CA ARG A 592 3.15 -6.90 15.93
C ARG A 592 4.14 -7.20 17.05
N PRO A 593 3.70 -7.74 18.19
CA PRO A 593 4.61 -8.21 19.24
C PRO A 593 5.43 -9.42 18.76
N LEU A 594 6.67 -9.57 19.26
CA LEU A 594 7.50 -10.74 18.97
C LEU A 594 6.90 -12.03 19.58
N ASN A 595 6.31 -11.89 20.77
CA ASN A 595 5.61 -12.95 21.49
C ASN A 595 4.16 -12.52 21.79
N PRO A 596 3.15 -13.19 21.21
CA PRO A 596 1.74 -12.87 21.48
C PRO A 596 1.36 -13.08 22.95
N PHE A 597 0.63 -12.12 23.55
CA PHE A 597 0.14 -12.21 24.93
C PHE A 597 -1.21 -12.96 25.00
N CYS A 598 -1.22 -14.26 24.73
CA CYS A 598 -2.45 -15.08 24.78
C CYS A 598 -2.19 -16.56 25.11
N ASP A 599 -3.25 -17.29 25.50
CA ASP A 599 -3.17 -18.70 25.92
C ASP A 599 -3.00 -19.66 24.73
N ARG A 600 -1.86 -20.34 24.69
CA ARG A 600 -1.36 -21.20 23.60
C ARG A 600 -2.27 -22.37 23.26
N ASN A 601 -3.05 -22.85 24.22
CA ASN A 601 -3.92 -24.01 24.03
C ASN A 601 -5.30 -23.64 23.45
N SER A 602 -5.65 -22.35 23.49
CA SER A 602 -6.99 -21.87 23.12
C SER A 602 -7.06 -21.29 21.71
N ARG A 603 -5.94 -20.77 21.21
CA ARG A 603 -5.89 -19.97 19.98
C ARG A 603 -4.63 -20.26 19.17
N PRO A 604 -4.74 -20.63 17.88
CA PRO A 604 -3.58 -21.00 17.07
C PRO A 604 -2.57 -19.85 16.94
N GLU A 605 -3.03 -18.60 16.81
CA GLU A 605 -2.17 -17.42 16.66
C GLU A 605 -1.18 -17.20 17.80
N CYS A 606 -1.46 -17.71 19.01
CA CYS A 606 -0.56 -17.60 20.16
C CYS A 606 0.73 -18.42 20.00
N ASN A 607 0.76 -19.34 19.03
CA ASN A 607 1.94 -20.12 18.71
C ASN A 607 2.82 -19.44 17.62
N ASN A 608 2.40 -18.29 17.09
CA ASN A 608 3.16 -17.49 16.12
C ASN A 608 4.25 -16.64 16.80
N ILE A 609 5.24 -17.30 17.40
CA ILE A 609 6.34 -16.64 18.12
C ILE A 609 7.49 -16.38 17.13
N ILE A 610 7.99 -15.13 17.11
CA ILE A 610 9.17 -14.76 16.34
C ILE A 610 10.33 -14.55 17.30
N ASP A 611 11.34 -15.42 17.19
CA ASP A 611 12.65 -15.22 17.81
C ASP A 611 13.60 -14.56 16.79
N PRO A 612 14.00 -13.30 16.97
CA PRO A 612 14.88 -12.58 16.04
C PRO A 612 16.24 -13.25 15.82
N SER A 613 16.70 -14.09 16.76
CA SER A 613 17.98 -14.80 16.67
C SER A 613 17.92 -16.01 15.73
N THR A 614 16.72 -16.50 15.40
CA THR A 614 16.52 -17.65 14.53
C THR A 614 16.10 -17.22 13.12
N PRO A 615 16.46 -17.98 12.07
CA PRO A 615 16.01 -17.68 10.71
C PRO A 615 14.48 -17.81 10.60
N LEU A 616 13.81 -16.71 10.27
CA LEU A 616 12.36 -16.67 10.03
C LEU A 616 12.07 -17.18 8.61
N LYS A 617 11.26 -18.24 8.50
CA LYS A 617 10.86 -18.77 7.20
C LYS A 617 9.66 -17.99 6.65
N VAL A 618 9.84 -17.36 5.50
CA VAL A 618 8.85 -16.50 4.86
C VAL A 618 8.47 -17.05 3.49
N ILE A 619 7.17 -17.15 3.25
CA ILE A 619 6.54 -17.43 1.97
C ILE A 619 5.65 -16.25 1.58
N TRP A 620 5.28 -16.15 0.30
CA TRP A 620 4.43 -15.07 -0.18
C TRP A 620 3.52 -15.52 -1.32
N ALA A 621 2.41 -14.80 -1.49
CA ALA A 621 1.44 -15.02 -2.54
C ALA A 621 0.77 -13.71 -2.98
N MET A 622 0.37 -13.62 -4.24
CA MET A 622 -0.39 -12.51 -4.80
C MET A 622 -1.58 -13.07 -5.59
N GLY A 623 -2.74 -12.44 -5.43
CA GLY A 623 -3.98 -12.83 -6.09
C GLY A 623 -4.79 -11.64 -6.59
N ALA A 624 -5.90 -11.94 -7.27
CA ALA A 624 -6.71 -10.93 -7.95
C ALA A 624 -7.72 -10.23 -7.02
N GLN A 625 -8.24 -10.93 -6.00
CA GLN A 625 -9.26 -10.39 -5.11
C GLN A 625 -9.19 -11.06 -3.73
N TRP A 626 -9.41 -10.28 -2.67
CA TRP A 626 -9.57 -10.76 -1.30
C TRP A 626 -10.86 -10.21 -0.69
N SER A 627 -11.44 -10.95 0.26
CA SER A 627 -12.67 -10.57 0.97
C SER A 627 -12.69 -11.20 2.36
N ASP A 628 -13.22 -10.49 3.35
CA ASP A 628 -13.21 -10.92 4.76
C ASP A 628 -14.14 -12.11 5.06
N ASP A 629 -15.31 -12.19 4.43
CA ASP A 629 -16.37 -13.07 4.93
C ASP A 629 -16.48 -14.43 4.22
N HIS A 630 -16.17 -14.50 2.92
CA HIS A 630 -16.41 -15.71 2.10
C HIS A 630 -15.29 -15.94 1.08
N LEU A 631 -14.27 -16.69 1.49
CA LEU A 631 -13.21 -17.12 0.57
C LEU A 631 -13.73 -18.19 -0.39
N SER A 632 -13.38 -18.05 -1.66
CA SER A 632 -13.75 -18.95 -2.75
C SER A 632 -12.57 -19.17 -3.69
N VAL A 633 -12.77 -19.98 -4.74
CA VAL A 633 -11.76 -20.20 -5.80
C VAL A 633 -11.31 -18.87 -6.46
N ARG A 634 -12.14 -17.82 -6.42
CA ARG A 634 -11.77 -16.49 -6.94
C ARG A 634 -10.65 -15.80 -6.14
N ASN A 635 -10.45 -16.20 -4.89
CA ASN A 635 -9.39 -15.67 -4.02
C ASN A 635 -8.05 -16.39 -4.21
N MET A 636 -8.00 -17.39 -5.10
CA MET A 636 -6.76 -18.12 -5.39
C MET A 636 -5.68 -17.17 -5.90
N HIS A 637 -4.48 -17.36 -5.36
CA HIS A 637 -3.30 -16.67 -5.82
C HIS A 637 -2.95 -17.07 -7.26
N PHE A 638 -2.52 -16.12 -8.09
CA PHE A 638 -2.01 -16.41 -9.44
C PHE A 638 -0.47 -16.40 -9.47
N VAL A 639 0.18 -15.85 -8.45
CA VAL A 639 1.64 -15.88 -8.27
C VAL A 639 1.97 -16.23 -6.82
N THR A 640 2.95 -17.10 -6.62
CA THR A 640 3.42 -17.53 -5.29
C THR A 640 4.92 -17.78 -5.25
N SER A 641 5.47 -17.82 -4.04
CA SER A 641 6.83 -18.32 -3.78
C SER A 641 6.94 -19.81 -4.10
N LYS A 642 7.99 -20.21 -4.84
CA LYS A 642 8.26 -21.63 -5.13
C LYS A 642 8.83 -22.39 -3.93
N ARG A 643 9.54 -21.67 -3.06
CA ARG A 643 10.20 -22.19 -1.85
C ARG A 643 10.21 -21.12 -0.75
N PRO A 644 10.31 -21.53 0.53
CA PRO A 644 10.46 -20.59 1.63
C PRO A 644 11.83 -19.92 1.59
N MET A 645 11.85 -18.62 1.92
CA MET A 645 13.07 -17.86 2.16
C MET A 645 13.37 -17.83 3.67
N SER A 646 14.61 -18.13 4.05
CA SER A 646 15.07 -18.01 5.44
C SER A 646 15.62 -16.60 5.68
N VAL A 647 14.84 -15.76 6.34
CA VAL A 647 15.18 -14.35 6.64
C VAL A 647 15.88 -14.27 8.00
N LEU A 648 17.11 -13.77 8.01
CA LEU A 648 17.91 -13.52 9.21
C LEU A 648 17.64 -12.08 9.69
N LEU A 649 16.64 -11.93 10.56
CA LEU A 649 16.11 -10.62 10.98
C LEU A 649 17.18 -9.68 11.58
N MET A 650 18.10 -10.21 12.41
CA MET A 650 19.17 -9.42 13.02
C MET A 650 20.28 -9.00 12.03
N ARG A 651 20.43 -9.74 10.92
CA ARG A 651 21.51 -9.50 9.95
C ARG A 651 21.06 -8.68 8.75
N GLY A 652 19.76 -8.59 8.48
CA GLY A 652 19.25 -7.91 7.29
C GLY A 652 19.43 -8.70 6.00
N SER A 653 19.49 -10.04 6.06
CA SER A 653 19.76 -10.90 4.90
C SER A 653 18.77 -12.05 4.79
N ALA A 654 18.60 -12.62 3.60
CA ALA A 654 17.81 -13.84 3.40
C ALA A 654 18.51 -14.83 2.47
N GLU A 655 18.29 -16.11 2.74
CA GLU A 655 18.84 -17.22 1.96
C GLU A 655 17.71 -18.16 1.54
N ALA A 656 17.75 -18.60 0.28
CA ALA A 656 16.77 -19.55 -0.23
C ALA A 656 17.14 -20.98 0.15
N GLU A 657 16.18 -21.79 0.60
CA GLU A 657 16.42 -23.20 0.92
C GLU A 657 16.63 -24.01 -0.37
N GLU A 658 17.68 -24.86 -0.43
CA GLU A 658 17.98 -25.73 -1.59
C GLU A 658 17.09 -26.99 -1.59
N ASP A 659 16.51 -27.33 -2.74
CA ASP A 659 15.69 -28.52 -2.91
C ASP A 659 16.56 -29.76 -3.21
N LEU A 660 16.80 -30.60 -2.20
CA LEU A 660 17.60 -31.83 -2.30
C LEU A 660 16.84 -33.02 -2.93
N ARG A 661 15.58 -32.85 -3.37
CA ARG A 661 14.77 -33.94 -3.94
C ARG A 661 15.39 -34.64 -5.16
N PRO A 662 15.91 -33.93 -6.18
CA PRO A 662 16.45 -34.58 -7.38
C PRO A 662 17.66 -35.48 -7.03
N VAL A 663 18.47 -35.05 -6.08
CA VAL A 663 19.65 -35.76 -5.60
C VAL A 663 19.25 -37.07 -4.89
N LEU A 664 18.29 -37.00 -3.96
CA LEU A 664 17.81 -38.20 -3.26
C LEU A 664 17.13 -39.20 -4.21
N ALA A 665 16.43 -38.74 -5.25
CA ALA A 665 15.83 -39.60 -6.25
C ALA A 665 16.87 -40.40 -7.04
N VAL A 666 17.98 -39.76 -7.43
CA VAL A 666 19.11 -40.42 -8.11
C VAL A 666 19.76 -41.48 -7.23
N HIS A 667 19.99 -41.18 -5.94
CA HIS A 667 20.47 -42.17 -4.97
C HIS A 667 19.53 -43.39 -4.87
N GLY A 668 18.22 -43.15 -4.71
CA GLY A 668 17.22 -44.20 -4.61
C GLY A 668 17.18 -45.12 -5.84
N PHE A 669 17.23 -44.55 -7.04
CA PHE A 669 17.25 -45.31 -8.30
C PHE A 669 18.48 -46.22 -8.42
N MET A 670 19.67 -45.71 -8.11
CA MET A 670 20.90 -46.51 -8.12
C MET A 670 20.83 -47.68 -7.14
N MET A 671 20.31 -47.45 -5.93
CA MET A 671 20.18 -48.50 -4.91
C MET A 671 19.15 -49.56 -5.31
N PHE A 672 18.04 -49.18 -5.95
CA PHE A 672 17.07 -50.14 -6.49
C PHE A 672 17.67 -50.99 -7.62
N LEU A 673 18.40 -50.38 -8.56
CA LEU A 673 19.05 -51.11 -9.66
C LEU A 673 20.06 -52.14 -9.13
N ALA A 674 20.82 -51.80 -8.09
CA ALA A 674 21.78 -52.72 -7.48
C ALA A 674 21.09 -53.84 -6.66
N TRP A 675 20.30 -53.47 -5.64
CA TRP A 675 19.73 -54.41 -4.66
C TRP A 675 18.45 -55.09 -5.12
N GLY A 676 17.69 -54.48 -6.02
CA GLY A 676 16.44 -55.01 -6.55
C GLY A 676 16.58 -55.84 -7.82
N ILE A 677 17.68 -55.67 -8.58
CA ILE A 677 17.86 -56.29 -9.91
C ILE A 677 19.20 -57.02 -10.04
N LEU A 678 20.32 -56.31 -9.99
CA LEU A 678 21.63 -56.88 -10.35
C LEU A 678 22.14 -57.93 -9.37
N LEU A 679 22.18 -57.62 -8.06
CA LEU A 679 22.69 -58.55 -7.04
C LEU A 679 21.79 -59.80 -6.90
N PRO A 680 20.43 -59.68 -6.83
CA PRO A 680 19.55 -60.84 -6.88
C PRO A 680 19.67 -61.63 -8.19
N GLY A 681 19.79 -60.94 -9.33
CA GLY A 681 19.98 -61.56 -10.65
C GLY A 681 21.25 -62.41 -10.70
N GLY A 682 22.35 -61.92 -10.12
CA GLY A 682 23.59 -62.67 -9.96
C GLY A 682 23.41 -63.92 -9.07
N ILE A 683 22.62 -63.86 -8.01
CA ILE A 683 22.34 -65.03 -7.16
C ILE A 683 21.50 -66.07 -7.91
N MET A 684 20.49 -65.62 -8.66
CA MET A 684 19.65 -66.50 -9.47
C MET A 684 20.43 -67.19 -10.58
N SER A 685 21.39 -66.49 -11.23
CA SER A 685 22.26 -67.11 -12.23
C SER A 685 23.14 -68.22 -11.62
N ALA A 686 23.69 -68.01 -10.43
CA ALA A 686 24.46 -69.05 -9.74
C ALA A 686 23.64 -70.30 -9.39
N ARG A 687 22.32 -70.19 -9.30
CA ARG A 687 21.43 -71.31 -8.94
C ARG A 687 20.86 -72.04 -10.16
N TYR A 688 20.25 -71.32 -11.08
CA TYR A 688 19.43 -71.92 -12.16
C TYR A 688 20.17 -72.07 -13.49
N LEU A 689 21.26 -71.34 -13.68
CA LEU A 689 21.96 -71.26 -14.95
C LEU A 689 23.17 -72.22 -15.08
N LYS A 690 23.36 -73.11 -14.09
CA LYS A 690 24.45 -74.12 -14.07
C LYS A 690 24.46 -75.11 -15.24
N HIS A 691 23.37 -75.21 -16.01
CA HIS A 691 23.24 -76.11 -17.16
C HIS A 691 23.95 -75.60 -18.43
N MET A 692 24.42 -74.35 -18.44
CA MET A 692 25.17 -73.80 -19.57
C MET A 692 26.57 -74.40 -19.66
N LYS A 693 27.01 -74.73 -20.88
CA LYS A 693 28.37 -75.23 -21.16
C LYS A 693 29.43 -74.18 -20.77
N ASP A 694 30.63 -74.68 -20.45
CA ASP A 694 31.86 -73.89 -20.20
C ASP A 694 31.83 -72.97 -18.96
N ASP A 695 31.15 -73.36 -17.87
CA ASP A 695 31.07 -72.59 -16.62
C ASP A 695 30.59 -71.12 -16.81
N ASN A 696 29.86 -70.83 -17.89
CA ASN A 696 29.38 -69.48 -18.22
C ASN A 696 28.48 -68.87 -17.14
N TRP A 697 27.78 -69.70 -16.36
CA TRP A 697 27.00 -69.27 -15.20
C TRP A 697 27.87 -68.51 -14.18
N PHE A 698 29.13 -68.92 -13.99
CA PHE A 698 30.05 -68.33 -13.04
C PHE A 698 30.50 -66.94 -13.50
N ARG A 699 30.76 -66.78 -14.80
CA ARG A 699 31.07 -65.46 -15.41
C ARG A 699 29.89 -64.50 -15.29
N ILE A 700 28.67 -64.97 -15.55
CA ILE A 700 27.45 -64.16 -15.43
C ILE A 700 27.23 -63.75 -13.96
N HIS A 701 27.40 -64.67 -13.01
CA HIS A 701 27.32 -64.37 -11.59
C HIS A 701 28.33 -63.28 -11.20
N VAL A 702 29.62 -63.49 -11.49
CA VAL A 702 30.69 -62.54 -11.10
C VAL A 702 30.48 -61.16 -11.75
N ASN A 703 30.11 -61.11 -13.03
CA ASN A 703 29.86 -59.83 -13.70
C ASN A 703 28.69 -59.06 -13.07
N LEU A 704 27.55 -59.73 -12.82
CA LEU A 704 26.38 -59.10 -12.20
C LEU A 704 26.68 -58.63 -10.76
N GLN A 705 27.42 -59.43 -9.98
CA GLN A 705 27.82 -59.04 -8.61
C GLN A 705 28.77 -57.84 -8.61
N ASN A 706 29.79 -57.83 -9.49
CA ASN A 706 30.73 -56.72 -9.60
C ASN A 706 30.04 -55.44 -10.08
N SER A 707 29.19 -55.52 -11.11
CA SER A 707 28.41 -54.37 -11.59
C SER A 707 27.47 -53.84 -10.51
N GLY A 708 26.78 -54.71 -9.77
CA GLY A 708 25.95 -54.31 -8.64
C GLY A 708 26.75 -53.58 -7.56
N LEU A 709 27.92 -54.10 -7.19
CA LEU A 709 28.76 -53.50 -6.14
C LEU A 709 29.31 -52.12 -6.54
N VAL A 710 29.67 -51.93 -7.81
CA VAL A 710 30.09 -50.61 -8.34
C VAL A 710 28.96 -49.58 -8.20
N ILE A 711 27.72 -49.95 -8.53
CA ILE A 711 26.57 -49.04 -8.41
C ILE A 711 26.27 -48.73 -6.94
N VAL A 712 26.37 -49.72 -6.04
CA VAL A 712 26.25 -49.48 -4.59
C VAL A 712 27.29 -48.48 -4.11
N PHE A 713 28.55 -48.61 -4.54
CA PHE A 713 29.61 -47.69 -4.16
C PHE A 713 29.37 -46.27 -4.68
N LEU A 714 29.00 -46.12 -5.96
CA LEU A 714 28.69 -44.81 -6.55
C LEU A 714 27.50 -44.14 -5.85
N GLY A 715 26.42 -44.88 -5.60
CA GLY A 715 25.27 -44.30 -4.91
C GLY A 715 25.54 -43.97 -3.44
N PHE A 716 26.45 -44.68 -2.77
CA PHE A 716 26.92 -44.30 -1.44
C PHE A 716 27.74 -43.01 -1.47
N LEU A 717 28.72 -42.88 -2.37
CA LEU A 717 29.51 -41.65 -2.50
C LEU A 717 28.64 -40.43 -2.84
N PHE A 718 27.69 -40.59 -3.75
CA PHE A 718 26.76 -39.53 -4.14
C PHE A 718 25.95 -39.02 -2.94
N ALA A 719 25.46 -39.92 -2.08
CA ALA A 719 24.74 -39.53 -0.87
C ALA A 719 25.63 -38.79 0.14
N VAL A 720 26.88 -39.24 0.34
CA VAL A 720 27.80 -38.61 1.30
C VAL A 720 28.25 -37.22 0.85
N ALA A 721 28.54 -37.06 -0.44
CA ALA A 721 28.98 -35.78 -1.01
C ALA A 721 27.93 -34.68 -0.85
N GLU A 722 26.67 -35.02 -1.14
CA GLU A 722 25.57 -34.04 -1.16
C GLU A 722 25.00 -33.75 0.23
N LEU A 723 25.02 -34.72 1.15
CA LEU A 723 24.60 -34.50 2.54
C LEU A 723 25.68 -33.81 3.41
N ARG A 724 26.83 -33.42 2.81
CA ARG A 724 27.98 -32.80 3.48
C ARG A 724 28.43 -33.57 4.75
N GLY A 725 28.34 -34.90 4.72
CA GLY A 725 28.74 -35.76 5.84
C GLY A 725 27.91 -37.04 5.99
N LEU A 726 28.24 -37.84 7.02
CA LEU A 726 27.56 -39.07 7.39
C LEU A 726 26.92 -38.91 8.78
N THR A 727 25.58 -38.84 8.85
CA THR A 727 24.83 -38.85 10.11
C THR A 727 24.15 -40.21 10.33
N LEU A 728 24.27 -40.76 11.55
CA LEU A 728 23.84 -42.14 11.88
C LEU A 728 22.47 -42.20 12.58
N ASP A 729 21.60 -41.23 12.32
CA ASP A 729 20.35 -41.08 13.09
C ASP A 729 19.21 -41.94 12.51
N SER A 730 19.21 -42.17 11.20
CA SER A 730 18.13 -42.89 10.51
C SER A 730 18.33 -44.41 10.47
N LEU A 731 17.23 -45.16 10.63
CA LEU A 731 17.21 -46.62 10.46
C LEU A 731 17.65 -47.05 9.06
N HIS A 732 17.33 -46.25 8.03
CA HIS A 732 17.77 -46.50 6.65
C HIS A 732 19.29 -46.52 6.54
N VAL A 733 19.98 -45.53 7.14
CA VAL A 733 21.45 -45.44 7.11
C VAL A 733 22.08 -46.64 7.83
N LYS A 734 21.52 -47.06 8.97
CA LYS A 734 21.99 -48.23 9.73
C LYS A 734 21.88 -49.53 8.92
N PHE A 735 20.71 -49.80 8.32
CA PHE A 735 20.54 -50.98 7.45
C PHE A 735 21.39 -50.89 6.18
N GLY A 736 21.49 -49.72 5.57
CA GLY A 736 22.29 -49.47 4.37
C GLY A 736 23.78 -49.75 4.59
N LEU A 737 24.37 -49.22 5.67
CA LEU A 737 25.77 -49.47 6.01
C LEU A 737 26.03 -50.96 6.31
N LEU A 738 25.14 -51.64 7.04
CA LEU A 738 25.25 -53.07 7.29
C LEU A 738 25.20 -53.88 5.99
N ALA A 739 24.29 -53.54 5.07
CA ALA A 739 24.18 -54.20 3.77
C ALA A 739 25.46 -54.00 2.93
N ILE A 740 26.00 -52.78 2.89
CA ILE A 740 27.26 -52.46 2.19
C ILE A 740 28.42 -53.26 2.78
N MET A 741 28.55 -53.32 4.10
CA MET A 741 29.60 -54.10 4.78
C MET A 741 29.54 -55.59 4.41
N LEU A 742 28.34 -56.19 4.44
CA LEU A 742 28.15 -57.59 4.07
C LEU A 742 28.42 -57.84 2.57
N ALA A 743 28.09 -56.88 1.70
CA ALA A 743 28.34 -56.95 0.26
C ALA A 743 29.84 -56.85 -0.08
N VAL A 744 30.57 -55.92 0.54
CA VAL A 744 32.03 -55.77 0.36
C VAL A 744 32.80 -56.96 0.92
N ALA A 745 32.27 -57.63 1.95
CA ALA A 745 32.84 -58.88 2.44
C ALA A 745 32.77 -60.03 1.40
N GLN A 746 31.85 -59.99 0.43
CA GLN A 746 31.69 -61.07 -0.57
C GLN A 746 32.88 -61.18 -1.54
N PRO A 747 33.39 -60.10 -2.17
CA PRO A 747 34.61 -60.17 -2.98
C PRO A 747 35.84 -60.66 -2.20
N VAL A 748 36.01 -60.20 -0.95
CA VAL A 748 37.12 -60.66 -0.08
C VAL A 748 36.99 -62.16 0.18
N ASN A 749 35.77 -62.62 0.49
CA ASN A 749 35.47 -64.03 0.63
C ASN A 749 35.73 -64.81 -0.68
N ALA A 750 35.37 -64.25 -1.83
CA ALA A 750 35.59 -64.86 -3.14
C ALA A 750 37.09 -64.98 -3.51
N TYR A 751 37.93 -64.04 -3.07
CA TYR A 751 39.39 -64.11 -3.25
C TYR A 751 40.01 -65.29 -2.48
N LEU A 752 39.48 -65.58 -1.28
CA LEU A 752 39.94 -66.68 -0.42
C LEU A 752 39.40 -68.06 -0.83
N ARG A 753 38.74 -68.16 -2.00
CA ARG A 753 38.08 -69.37 -2.49
C ARG A 753 39.07 -70.54 -2.68
N PRO A 754 38.89 -71.67 -1.96
CA PRO A 754 39.72 -72.87 -2.15
C PRO A 754 39.54 -73.49 -3.56
N LYS A 755 40.53 -74.22 -4.07
CA LYS A 755 40.48 -74.85 -5.41
C LYS A 755 39.28 -75.81 -5.54
N LYS A 756 38.73 -75.91 -6.75
CA LYS A 756 37.66 -76.88 -7.09
C LYS A 756 38.27 -78.29 -7.07
N PRO A 757 37.61 -79.30 -6.44
CA PRO A 757 38.07 -80.68 -6.51
C PRO A 757 38.05 -81.19 -7.95
N GLY A 758 38.97 -82.10 -8.29
CA GLY A 758 38.94 -82.82 -9.57
C GLY A 758 37.72 -83.74 -9.69
N PRO A 759 37.38 -84.23 -10.90
CA PRO A 759 36.31 -85.23 -11.06
C PRO A 759 36.62 -86.46 -10.19
N GLY A 760 35.71 -86.82 -9.27
CA GLY A 760 35.85 -87.97 -8.36
C GLY A 760 36.63 -87.73 -7.05
N GLU A 761 37.10 -86.51 -6.77
CA GLU A 761 37.76 -86.17 -5.50
C GLU A 761 36.78 -85.56 -4.47
N GLU A 762 36.81 -86.05 -3.22
CA GLU A 762 36.02 -85.45 -2.13
C GLU A 762 36.45 -84.00 -1.85
N ALA A 763 35.49 -83.11 -1.66
CA ALA A 763 35.75 -81.70 -1.38
C ALA A 763 36.43 -81.50 -0.02
N SER A 764 37.52 -80.72 0.04
CA SER A 764 38.19 -80.42 1.32
C SER A 764 37.23 -79.75 2.32
N SER A 765 37.37 -80.02 3.62
CA SER A 765 36.54 -79.40 4.66
C SER A 765 36.57 -77.86 4.62
N ARG A 766 37.70 -77.26 4.20
CA ARG A 766 37.83 -75.81 3.98
C ARG A 766 36.94 -75.30 2.84
N ARG A 767 36.79 -76.08 1.76
CA ARG A 767 35.92 -75.75 0.63
C ARG A 767 34.44 -75.77 1.04
N VAL A 768 34.03 -76.76 1.80
CA VAL A 768 32.64 -76.88 2.30
C VAL A 768 32.31 -75.72 3.24
N VAL A 769 33.17 -75.40 4.21
CA VAL A 769 32.98 -74.25 5.12
C VAL A 769 32.91 -72.93 4.36
N TRP A 770 33.77 -72.75 3.35
CA TRP A 770 33.74 -71.57 2.49
C TRP A 770 32.41 -71.46 1.72
N GLU A 771 31.90 -72.56 1.17
CA GLU A 771 30.63 -72.58 0.44
C GLU A 771 29.46 -72.17 1.34
N TYR A 772 29.36 -72.75 2.55
CA TYR A 772 28.38 -72.34 3.55
C TYR A 772 28.50 -70.87 3.94
N SER A 773 29.72 -70.43 4.26
CA SER A 773 29.97 -69.03 4.60
C SER A 773 29.54 -68.08 3.48
N HIS A 774 29.92 -68.37 2.23
CA HIS A 774 29.62 -67.54 1.07
C HIS A 774 28.11 -67.43 0.79
N PHE A 775 27.37 -68.53 0.74
CA PHE A 775 25.94 -68.43 0.42
C PHE A 775 25.11 -67.88 1.59
N ILE A 776 25.47 -68.14 2.85
CA ILE A 776 24.76 -67.61 4.03
C ILE A 776 24.96 -66.10 4.10
N THR A 777 26.21 -65.63 4.06
CA THR A 777 26.52 -64.20 4.14
C THR A 777 25.95 -63.42 2.95
N GLY A 778 25.98 -64.00 1.75
CA GLY A 778 25.35 -63.40 0.56
C GLY A 778 23.82 -63.28 0.67
N ARG A 779 23.14 -64.28 1.24
CA ARG A 779 21.68 -64.20 1.47
C ARG A 779 21.32 -63.20 2.56
N CYS A 780 22.10 -63.14 3.64
CA CYS A 780 21.92 -62.12 4.67
C CYS A 780 22.07 -60.71 4.10
N ALA A 781 23.05 -60.47 3.22
CA ALA A 781 23.24 -59.18 2.56
C ALA A 781 21.98 -58.74 1.79
N ILE A 782 21.34 -59.64 1.03
CA ILE A 782 20.10 -59.33 0.31
C ILE A 782 18.95 -59.00 1.24
N VAL A 783 18.75 -59.76 2.33
CA VAL A 783 17.66 -59.51 3.29
C VAL A 783 17.83 -58.13 3.93
N VAL A 784 19.04 -57.79 4.36
CA VAL A 784 19.34 -56.47 4.93
C VAL A 784 19.21 -55.37 3.86
N GLY A 785 19.63 -55.62 2.62
CA GLY A 785 19.48 -54.69 1.50
C GLY A 785 18.02 -54.37 1.16
N ILE A 786 17.12 -55.36 1.20
CA ILE A 786 15.68 -55.15 1.02
C ILE A 786 15.12 -54.29 2.17
N ALA A 787 15.51 -54.58 3.42
CA ALA A 787 15.12 -53.76 4.56
C ALA A 787 15.62 -52.31 4.44
N ALA A 788 16.84 -52.12 3.90
CA ALA A 788 17.39 -50.79 3.63
C ALA A 788 16.58 -50.02 2.57
N LEU A 789 16.15 -50.68 1.47
CA LEU A 789 15.32 -50.05 0.45
C LEU A 789 13.94 -49.63 0.99
N ILE A 790 13.26 -50.50 1.74
CA ILE A 790 11.94 -50.19 2.31
C ILE A 790 12.03 -49.07 3.35
N SER A 791 13.02 -49.14 4.25
CA SER A 791 13.23 -48.07 5.24
C SER A 791 13.67 -46.75 4.61
N GLY A 792 14.38 -46.78 3.47
CA GLY A 792 14.74 -45.59 2.70
C GLY A 792 13.54 -44.88 2.09
N MET A 793 12.61 -45.64 1.51
CA MET A 793 11.35 -45.09 0.99
C MET A 793 10.50 -44.46 2.09
N LYS A 794 10.41 -45.11 3.26
CA LYS A 794 9.71 -44.55 4.42
C LYS A 794 10.36 -43.24 4.90
N HIS A 795 11.69 -43.20 4.99
CA HIS A 795 12.42 -42.01 5.40
C HIS A 795 12.25 -40.83 4.43
N LEU A 796 12.19 -41.12 3.12
CA LEU A 796 11.88 -40.11 2.10
C LEU A 796 10.46 -39.54 2.26
N GLY A 797 9.48 -40.40 2.51
CA GLY A 797 8.09 -40.01 2.72
C GLY A 797 7.90 -39.13 3.96
N GLU A 798 8.51 -39.49 5.09
CA GLU A 798 8.46 -38.70 6.33
C GLU A 798 9.09 -37.31 6.17
N ARG A 799 10.13 -37.18 5.33
CA ARG A 799 10.84 -35.92 5.13
C ARG A 799 10.13 -34.94 4.19
N TYR A 800 9.40 -35.45 3.20
CA TYR A 800 8.82 -34.61 2.13
C TYR A 800 7.29 -34.66 2.02
N GLY A 801 6.60 -35.55 2.74
CA GLY A 801 5.14 -35.59 2.81
C GLY A 801 4.44 -35.89 1.48
N ASP A 802 5.10 -36.59 0.56
CA ASP A 802 4.61 -36.81 -0.80
C ASP A 802 3.77 -38.10 -0.89
N GLU A 803 2.51 -37.97 -1.35
CA GLU A 803 1.56 -39.07 -1.53
C GLU A 803 2.07 -40.14 -2.50
N ASN A 804 2.91 -39.77 -3.47
CA ASN A 804 3.46 -40.70 -4.45
C ASN A 804 4.43 -41.72 -3.84
N VAL A 805 5.03 -41.40 -2.68
CA VAL A 805 5.98 -42.29 -2.00
C VAL A 805 5.29 -43.54 -1.46
N HIS A 806 4.02 -43.43 -1.07
CA HIS A 806 3.21 -44.59 -0.70
C HIS A 806 2.99 -45.54 -1.89
N GLY A 807 2.67 -45.00 -3.07
CA GLY A 807 2.51 -45.79 -4.29
C GLY A 807 3.80 -46.51 -4.70
N LEU A 808 4.94 -45.80 -4.69
CA LEU A 808 6.25 -46.38 -4.99
C LEU A 808 6.67 -47.45 -3.98
N SER A 809 6.34 -47.25 -2.69
CA SER A 809 6.62 -48.25 -1.64
C SER A 809 5.85 -49.54 -1.87
N TRP A 810 4.56 -49.45 -2.24
CA TRP A 810 3.76 -50.62 -2.61
C TRP A 810 4.27 -51.31 -3.88
N ALA A 811 4.67 -50.55 -4.89
CA ALA A 811 5.27 -51.10 -6.11
C ALA A 811 6.56 -51.88 -5.80
N LEU A 812 7.41 -51.36 -4.91
CA LEU A 812 8.63 -52.01 -4.46
C LEU A 812 8.34 -53.32 -3.70
N ILE A 813 7.34 -53.34 -2.82
CA ILE A 813 6.90 -54.54 -2.10
C ILE A 813 6.39 -55.60 -3.10
N MET A 814 5.55 -55.18 -4.05
CA MET A 814 5.03 -56.06 -5.10
C MET A 814 6.14 -56.64 -5.98
N TRP A 815 7.17 -55.84 -6.31
CA TRP A 815 8.36 -56.31 -7.05
C TRP A 815 9.06 -57.47 -6.34
N PHE A 816 9.31 -57.35 -5.03
CA PHE A 816 9.93 -58.42 -4.25
C PHE A 816 9.02 -59.64 -4.07
N LEU A 817 7.70 -59.45 -3.95
CA LEU A 817 6.74 -60.55 -3.92
C LEU A 817 6.73 -61.33 -5.24
N ILE A 818 6.73 -60.65 -6.38
CA ILE A 818 6.83 -61.29 -7.71
C ILE A 818 8.14 -62.06 -7.82
N GLY A 819 9.26 -61.46 -7.41
CA GLY A 819 10.56 -62.14 -7.38
C GLY A 819 10.56 -63.41 -6.53
N ALA A 820 9.94 -63.36 -5.34
CA ALA A 820 9.81 -64.51 -4.46
C ALA A 820 8.93 -65.62 -5.07
N LEU A 821 7.81 -65.26 -5.71
CA LEU A 821 6.95 -66.21 -6.43
C LEU A 821 7.68 -66.88 -7.60
N ILE A 822 8.46 -66.13 -8.37
CA ILE A 822 9.30 -66.68 -9.45
C ILE A 822 10.30 -67.69 -8.87
N VAL A 823 10.98 -67.34 -7.77
CA VAL A 823 11.91 -68.27 -7.10
C VAL A 823 11.19 -69.51 -6.60
N MET A 824 10.02 -69.38 -5.97
CA MET A 824 9.22 -70.55 -5.54
C MET A 824 8.79 -71.42 -6.71
N TYR A 825 8.37 -70.81 -7.83
CA TYR A 825 8.01 -71.53 -9.05
C TYR A 825 9.21 -72.28 -9.66
N LEU A 826 10.38 -71.64 -9.73
CA LEU A 826 11.60 -72.26 -10.23
C LEU A 826 12.05 -73.43 -9.33
N GLU A 827 11.98 -73.26 -8.00
CA GLU A 827 12.27 -74.34 -7.05
C GLU A 827 11.27 -75.50 -7.16
N TYR A 828 9.97 -75.20 -7.27
CA TYR A 828 8.93 -76.21 -7.48
C TYR A 828 9.21 -77.01 -8.76
N ARG A 829 9.58 -76.34 -9.85
CA ARG A 829 9.94 -76.98 -11.13
C ARG A 829 11.21 -77.82 -11.02
N GLU A 830 12.22 -77.36 -10.29
CA GLU A 830 13.46 -78.09 -10.04
C GLU A 830 13.18 -79.39 -9.25
N ILE A 831 12.35 -79.30 -8.19
CA ILE A 831 11.92 -80.45 -7.39
C ILE A 831 11.11 -81.43 -8.24
N ASN A 832 10.19 -80.95 -9.08
CA ASN A 832 9.44 -81.82 -9.98
C ASN A 832 10.33 -82.50 -11.02
N ARG A 833 11.32 -81.81 -11.59
CA ARG A 833 12.32 -82.45 -12.48
C ARG A 833 13.16 -83.51 -11.76
N LYS A 834 13.51 -83.29 -10.48
CA LYS A 834 14.18 -84.31 -9.66
C LYS A 834 13.25 -85.50 -9.40
N ARG A 835 11.96 -85.26 -9.14
CA ARG A 835 10.94 -86.30 -8.94
C ARG A 835 10.68 -87.11 -10.22
N GLU A 836 10.61 -86.46 -11.38
CA GLU A 836 10.52 -87.13 -12.68
C GLU A 836 11.79 -87.92 -13.02
N ARG A 837 12.99 -87.42 -12.67
CA ARG A 837 14.24 -88.20 -12.79
C ARG A 837 14.31 -89.40 -11.85
N MET A 838 13.63 -89.36 -10.69
CA MET A 838 13.51 -90.51 -9.79
C MET A 838 12.44 -91.50 -10.25
N ASN A 839 11.32 -91.02 -10.80
CA ASN A 839 10.28 -91.86 -11.39
C ASN A 839 10.71 -92.49 -12.74
N GLY A 840 11.55 -91.82 -13.53
CA GLY A 840 12.11 -92.35 -14.78
C GLY A 840 13.27 -93.36 -14.57
N ARG A 841 13.67 -93.62 -13.32
CA ARG A 841 14.77 -94.53 -12.97
C ARG A 841 14.27 -95.85 -12.36
N SER A 842 12.95 -96.07 -12.29
CA SER A 842 12.33 -97.26 -11.69
C SER A 842 11.82 -98.31 -12.70
N ASP A 843 12.22 -98.26 -13.98
CA ASP A 843 12.14 -99.41 -14.88
C ASP A 843 13.56 -99.80 -15.34
N TRP A 844 13.95 -101.02 -14.97
CA TRP A 844 15.22 -101.70 -15.27
C TRP A 844 15.24 -102.22 -16.74
N VAL A 845 16.34 -102.55 -17.46
CA VAL A 845 17.64 -103.12 -17.07
C VAL A 845 18.65 -103.16 -18.27
N LEU A 846 19.95 -103.22 -17.94
CA LEU A 846 21.17 -103.75 -18.61
C LEU A 846 21.68 -103.22 -19.97
N GLY A 847 22.84 -102.55 -19.88
CA GLY A 847 23.81 -102.39 -20.96
C GLY A 847 25.09 -101.72 -20.44
N ASN A 848 26.18 -102.47 -20.43
CA ASN A 848 27.49 -102.15 -19.88
C ASN A 848 28.12 -100.87 -20.49
N ASN A 849 28.61 -99.94 -19.65
CA ASN A 849 29.90 -99.25 -19.73
C ASN A 849 29.93 -98.04 -18.78
N GLY A 850 31.11 -97.80 -18.20
CA GLY A 850 31.31 -96.96 -17.02
C GLY A 850 31.06 -95.47 -17.21
N GLU A 851 30.71 -94.82 -16.10
CA GLU A 851 31.37 -93.63 -15.57
C GLU A 851 30.72 -93.24 -14.22
N GLU A 852 31.51 -92.61 -13.37
CA GLU A 852 31.37 -92.52 -11.92
C GLU A 852 30.16 -91.69 -11.43
N LYS A 853 29.62 -92.13 -10.29
CA LYS A 853 28.59 -91.44 -9.49
C LYS A 853 29.28 -90.57 -8.45
N ASP A 854 28.97 -89.27 -8.43
CA ASP A 854 29.16 -88.45 -7.23
C ASP A 854 27.93 -88.55 -6.33
N THR A 855 28.20 -88.93 -5.08
CA THR A 855 27.31 -89.04 -3.94
C THR A 855 26.99 -87.66 -3.34
N ASP A 856 25.70 -87.35 -3.18
CA ASP A 856 25.19 -86.24 -2.37
C ASP A 856 24.71 -86.81 -1.02
N PRO A 857 25.39 -86.52 0.11
CA PRO A 857 24.97 -86.97 1.42
C PRO A 857 24.00 -85.94 2.01
N LEU A 858 22.72 -86.29 2.21
CA LEU A 858 21.85 -85.82 3.31
C LEU A 858 20.42 -86.40 3.18
N ASN A 859 20.16 -87.51 3.90
CA ASN A 859 18.82 -87.84 4.39
C ASN A 859 18.94 -88.67 5.68
N PRO A 860 18.52 -88.18 6.86
CA PRO A 860 18.43 -88.99 8.06
C PRO A 860 16.98 -89.44 8.30
N GLY A 861 16.73 -90.75 8.38
CA GLY A 861 15.42 -91.24 8.82
C GLY A 861 15.12 -92.70 8.51
N ARG A 862 15.82 -93.61 9.18
CA ARG A 862 15.58 -95.06 9.15
C ARG A 862 14.37 -95.42 10.05
N ARG A 863 13.42 -96.22 9.54
CA ARG A 863 12.73 -97.27 10.33
C ARG A 863 12.19 -98.38 9.42
N MET A 864 12.54 -99.62 9.79
CA MET A 864 12.14 -100.92 9.22
C MET A 864 10.63 -101.17 9.45
N ILE A 865 9.91 -102.03 8.69
CA ILE A 865 9.86 -103.50 8.85
C ILE A 865 9.11 -104.18 7.65
N GLU A 866 9.69 -105.30 7.17
CA GLU A 866 9.21 -106.59 6.54
C GLU A 866 8.10 -106.66 5.45
N LYS A 867 8.41 -107.20 4.24
CA LYS A 867 8.26 -108.60 3.67
C LYS A 867 6.81 -108.95 3.27
N GLU A 868 6.44 -109.66 2.19
CA GLU A 868 7.00 -110.66 1.24
C GLU A 868 5.98 -110.74 0.05
N SER A 869 6.32 -110.79 -1.26
CA SER A 869 6.78 -111.91 -2.14
C SER A 869 5.74 -112.35 -3.20
N SER A 870 6.28 -112.86 -4.33
CA SER A 870 5.68 -113.65 -5.43
C SER A 870 5.05 -112.86 -6.59
N SER A 871 5.22 -113.21 -7.88
CA SER A 871 5.94 -114.30 -8.55
C SER A 871 5.84 -114.13 -10.09
N SER A 872 6.94 -114.45 -10.80
CA SER A 872 7.06 -115.33 -12.00
C SER A 872 6.12 -115.15 -13.22
N GLU A 873 6.48 -115.38 -14.49
CA GLU A 873 7.70 -115.50 -15.30
C GLU A 873 7.19 -115.95 -16.68
N ARG A 874 7.70 -115.39 -17.80
CA ARG A 874 7.78 -115.95 -19.18
C ARG A 874 6.48 -116.42 -19.87
N MET A 875 6.28 -116.42 -21.18
CA MET A 875 7.04 -116.47 -22.45
C MET A 875 5.95 -116.10 -23.52
N GLU A 876 6.14 -115.65 -24.76
CA GLU A 876 7.05 -116.06 -25.84
C GLU A 876 6.69 -115.23 -27.11
N ILE A 877 7.63 -115.18 -28.06
CA ILE A 877 7.45 -115.13 -29.55
C ILE A 877 7.07 -113.80 -30.25
N GLN A 878 8.13 -113.17 -30.77
CA GLN A 878 8.46 -112.92 -32.20
C GLN A 878 7.61 -112.04 -33.15
N LEU A 879 8.41 -111.20 -33.85
CA LEU A 879 8.33 -110.66 -35.23
C LEU A 879 7.65 -109.30 -35.47
N GLU A 880 8.52 -108.31 -35.73
CA GLU A 880 8.58 -107.34 -36.85
C GLU A 880 7.59 -107.54 -38.05
N PRO A 881 7.37 -106.58 -38.98
CA PRO A 881 8.06 -105.28 -39.17
C PRO A 881 7.22 -104.09 -39.76
N MET A 882 7.96 -103.00 -40.02
CA MET A 882 7.86 -102.01 -41.11
C MET A 882 6.74 -100.95 -41.12
N GLY A 883 7.18 -99.70 -41.36
CA GLY A 883 6.43 -98.81 -42.25
C GLY A 883 6.54 -97.30 -41.99
N ARG A 884 7.73 -96.75 -42.22
CA ARG A 884 8.08 -95.33 -42.50
C ARG A 884 7.84 -94.25 -41.45
#